data_AF-A0A2T6NGF3-F1
#
_entry.id   AF-A0A2T6NGF3-F1
#
_cell.length_a   1.000
_cell.length_b   1.000
_cell.length_c   1.000
_cell.angle_alpha   90.00
_cell.angle_beta   90.00
_cell.angle_gamma   90.00
#
_symmetry.space_group_name_H-M   'P 1'
#
loop_
_entity.id
_entity.type
_entity.pdbx_description
1 polymer ?
#
loop_
_entity_poly.entity_id
_entity_poly.type
_entity_poly.pdbx_seq_one_letter_code
_entity_poly.pdbx_strand_id
1 'polypeptide(L)'
;MSIDNLKKNLHERLNLSRRSFLKSAAAGSATLAAGGLVELKTAKEAKAFAYEPYPTDDQLETVVTSCAHNCGSRHMLVAHKWKDVIVRLSTDDGRYQRGGYFGKDDNDEPQLRACLRGRSYRQRLYSAERLLYPMMRVGERGEGKFKRISWDEALDFVANKMVHLKNTYGPTALVDQSYAGASYGVLHKSDQIEGLLGRFLGMFGCRTSSWSVPSYQGTTFSSRMTFGTIEDGNEDDAFAHSKLMIMWGWNPAYTFHGGNTFMYMRMAKQRGCKFVLVDPQYTDSAAAYDAWWIPIRPNTDAAMMAGMAHYIFTNNLHDQAFIDQFCQGMDAGTMPEWAKDKENFKDYILGKYDGEAKTPEWASRICGVPAKDIVKLADMYARTKPAALKASWSPGRNAYGEQYNRMAAALQAMTGNIGNLGGCAEGVGKAWHAEAVAYPYDQYSNIWFQSIKSDRWAHCVLNYPNVKREEIGLWQREDNTDGQIPNIKGIFWQGSDWFNQLTNINKEIEAINKLELVVCMDSTITPSGLYADILLPIATHFERHDVALPWYKGHYYIHRPKVIEPMGESKTDFQVFTELAYRIGGDVFGQAFNPKANRDYFHVNDHVDEAYLREWWEQKVMHHQHVDMSWEEFKQRGVYKFTFDQPHVAFRDQIENGTPFQTPSGKIEILATQLAQITDWKRTMYGYEIPYIPKWIEPWESLNSPKTAKYPFHLISPHPRWRTHSIFNNCSWLRETYEQEVTMNASDAKKLGIKTGDTVEIWNERGKVVVPVYVTERCMPGVAVLHEGVWIDLDENGVDRAGNPDMLTLDEPSPAGAFAYNTVLCDIKKTDLEHRPGWDKLATSRAHVFRRDL
;
A
#
# COMPACT_ATOMS: atom_id res chain seq x y z
N MET A 1 -48.12 1.23 -52.79
CA MET A 1 -47.04 2.15 -52.38
C MET A 1 -45.74 1.35 -52.42
N SER A 2 -44.74 1.73 -53.22
CA SER A 2 -43.58 0.85 -53.52
C SER A 2 -42.62 0.70 -52.31
N ILE A 3 -41.88 -0.41 -52.29
CA ILE A 3 -40.90 -0.77 -51.24
C ILE A 3 -39.85 0.33 -51.01
N ASP A 4 -39.53 1.13 -52.03
CA ASP A 4 -38.60 2.25 -51.91
C ASP A 4 -39.16 3.41 -51.07
N ASN A 5 -40.48 3.63 -51.08
CA ASN A 5 -41.13 4.61 -50.20
C ASN A 5 -41.18 4.14 -48.73
N LEU A 6 -41.14 2.82 -48.49
CA LEU A 6 -41.07 2.25 -47.15
C LEU A 6 -39.66 2.36 -46.55
N LYS A 7 -38.62 2.13 -47.37
CA LYS A 7 -37.21 2.32 -46.96
C LYS A 7 -36.86 3.78 -46.69
N LYS A 8 -37.40 4.72 -47.49
CA LYS A 8 -37.19 6.17 -47.28
C LYS A 8 -37.86 6.67 -45.98
N ASN A 9 -39.08 6.21 -45.69
CA ASN A 9 -39.80 6.55 -44.46
C ASN A 9 -39.14 5.97 -43.19
N LEU A 10 -38.53 4.79 -43.27
CA LEU A 10 -37.86 4.17 -42.12
C LEU A 10 -36.54 4.88 -41.80
N HIS A 11 -35.81 5.34 -42.82
CA HIS A 11 -34.53 6.01 -42.65
C HIS A 11 -34.65 7.44 -42.08
N GLU A 12 -35.73 8.15 -42.41
CA GLU A 12 -36.06 9.46 -41.80
C GLU A 12 -36.57 9.34 -40.36
N ARG A 13 -37.21 8.22 -39.99
CA ARG A 13 -37.69 7.98 -38.61
C ARG A 13 -36.59 7.53 -37.64
N LEU A 14 -35.51 6.94 -38.14
CA LEU A 14 -34.40 6.43 -37.32
C LEU A 14 -33.26 7.44 -37.10
N ASN A 15 -33.25 8.56 -37.84
CA ASN A 15 -32.26 9.64 -37.67
C ASN A 15 -32.94 10.91 -37.11
N LEU A 16 -33.39 10.82 -35.86
CA LEU A 16 -33.92 12.00 -35.15
C LEU A 16 -32.76 12.95 -34.83
N SER A 17 -32.77 14.15 -35.43
CA SER A 17 -31.92 15.23 -34.96
C SER A 17 -32.22 15.53 -33.48
N ARG A 18 -31.21 15.97 -32.71
CA ARG A 18 -31.34 16.31 -31.27
C ARG A 18 -32.51 17.27 -31.00
N ARG A 19 -32.87 18.12 -31.97
CA ARG A 19 -33.98 19.07 -31.92
C ARG A 19 -35.35 18.41 -32.12
N SER A 20 -35.43 17.33 -32.88
CA SER A 20 -36.67 16.57 -33.14
C SER A 20 -37.01 15.65 -31.96
N PHE A 21 -36.00 15.02 -31.35
CA PHE A 21 -36.18 14.20 -30.13
C PHE A 21 -36.78 15.02 -28.97
N LEU A 22 -36.28 16.24 -28.76
CA LEU A 22 -36.79 17.15 -27.71
C LEU A 22 -38.24 17.59 -27.95
N LYS A 23 -38.67 17.73 -29.21
CA LYS A 23 -40.08 18.03 -29.54
C LYS A 23 -41.00 16.84 -29.30
N SER A 24 -40.54 15.62 -29.60
CA SER A 24 -41.32 14.39 -29.34
C SER A 24 -41.45 14.08 -27.85
N ALA A 25 -40.41 14.36 -27.06
CA ALA A 25 -40.44 14.22 -25.59
C ALA A 25 -41.43 15.19 -24.92
N ALA A 26 -41.60 16.40 -25.47
CA ALA A 26 -42.57 17.38 -25.01
C ALA A 26 -44.03 17.00 -25.35
N ALA A 27 -44.26 16.23 -26.42
CA ALA A 27 -45.60 15.76 -26.78
C ALA A 27 -46.00 14.49 -26.00
N GLY A 28 -45.03 13.61 -25.68
CA GLY A 28 -45.26 12.40 -24.87
C GLY A 28 -45.64 12.70 -23.41
N SER A 29 -45.22 13.85 -22.87
CA SER A 29 -45.52 14.29 -21.51
C SER A 29 -46.98 14.74 -21.33
N ALA A 30 -47.69 15.09 -22.41
CA ALA A 30 -49.09 15.51 -22.32
C ALA A 30 -50.08 14.34 -22.19
N THR A 31 -49.71 13.12 -22.58
CA THR A 31 -50.66 11.98 -22.65
C THR A 31 -50.58 11.06 -21.41
N LEU A 32 -49.51 11.13 -20.62
CA LEU A 32 -49.36 10.36 -19.37
C LEU A 32 -50.01 11.04 -18.15
N ALA A 33 -50.54 12.25 -18.31
CA ALA A 33 -51.13 13.02 -17.21
C ALA A 33 -52.56 12.58 -16.81
N ALA A 34 -53.20 11.66 -17.55
CA ALA A 34 -54.61 11.30 -17.34
C ALA A 34 -54.86 10.01 -16.52
N GLY A 35 -53.83 9.31 -16.06
CA GLY A 35 -53.97 8.01 -15.40
C GLY A 35 -53.12 7.85 -14.14
N GLY A 36 -53.48 8.56 -13.07
CA GLY A 36 -53.15 8.20 -11.69
C GLY A 36 -51.68 8.21 -11.28
N LEU A 37 -51.12 9.39 -10.99
CA LEU A 37 -49.93 9.57 -10.15
C LEU A 37 -49.98 10.97 -9.50
N VAL A 38 -50.85 11.14 -8.50
CA VAL A 38 -50.85 12.32 -7.62
C VAL A 38 -49.81 12.09 -6.53
N GLU A 39 -48.53 12.23 -6.89
CA GLU A 39 -47.46 12.64 -5.96
C GLU A 39 -46.18 13.15 -6.66
N LEU A 40 -46.25 13.56 -7.94
CA LEU A 40 -45.18 14.37 -8.56
C LEU A 40 -45.39 15.86 -8.26
N LYS A 41 -45.49 16.22 -6.98
CA LYS A 41 -45.40 17.64 -6.58
C LYS A 41 -43.93 18.03 -6.52
N THR A 42 -43.57 18.89 -7.48
CA THR A 42 -42.32 19.64 -7.63
C THR A 42 -41.08 18.81 -7.95
N ALA A 43 -40.96 18.39 -9.21
CA ALA A 43 -39.63 18.32 -9.81
C ALA A 43 -39.04 19.74 -9.75
N LYS A 44 -38.17 20.00 -8.76
CA LYS A 44 -37.32 21.19 -8.80
C LYS A 44 -36.49 21.05 -10.08
N GLU A 45 -36.63 22.00 -11.01
CA GLU A 45 -35.60 22.18 -12.03
C GLU A 45 -34.26 22.21 -11.31
N ALA A 46 -33.38 21.25 -11.64
CA ALA A 46 -32.01 21.28 -11.19
C ALA A 46 -31.36 22.50 -11.85
N LYS A 47 -31.44 23.66 -11.19
CA LYS A 47 -30.56 24.77 -11.50
C LYS A 47 -29.17 24.27 -11.18
N ALA A 48 -28.37 24.00 -12.20
CA ALA A 48 -26.93 23.89 -12.02
C ALA A 48 -26.51 25.15 -11.27
N PHE A 49 -26.04 24.98 -10.03
CA PHE A 49 -25.39 26.07 -9.30
C PHE A 49 -24.09 26.37 -10.04
N ALA A 50 -24.16 27.23 -11.05
CA ALA A 50 -22.99 27.87 -11.58
C ALA A 50 -22.51 28.85 -10.50
N TYR A 51 -21.47 28.46 -9.77
CA TYR A 51 -20.69 29.44 -9.01
C TYR A 51 -20.03 30.35 -10.05
N GLU A 52 -20.67 31.47 -10.37
CA GLU A 52 -20.08 32.52 -11.20
C GLU A 52 -19.37 33.56 -10.32
N PRO A 53 -18.23 34.11 -10.79
CA PRO A 53 -17.55 33.78 -12.03
C PRO A 53 -16.60 32.58 -11.88
N TYR A 54 -16.65 31.63 -12.82
CA TYR A 54 -15.56 30.66 -12.98
C TYR A 54 -14.38 31.37 -13.65
N PRO A 55 -13.17 31.31 -13.08
CA PRO A 55 -12.01 31.90 -13.73
C PRO A 55 -11.74 31.21 -15.08
N THR A 56 -11.42 32.02 -16.10
CA THR A 56 -10.99 31.53 -17.42
C THR A 56 -9.54 31.04 -17.34
N ASP A 57 -9.11 30.16 -18.26
CA ASP A 57 -7.77 29.56 -18.21
C ASP A 57 -6.63 30.60 -18.21
N ASP A 58 -6.82 31.77 -18.85
CA ASP A 58 -5.86 32.89 -18.86
C ASP A 58 -5.77 33.65 -17.52
N GLN A 59 -6.73 33.43 -16.61
CA GLN A 59 -6.73 33.97 -15.25
C GLN A 59 -6.10 33.01 -14.23
N LEU A 60 -5.68 31.82 -14.67
CA LEU A 60 -5.14 30.78 -13.80
C LEU A 60 -3.62 30.76 -13.81
N GLU A 61 -3.04 30.68 -12.62
CA GLU A 61 -1.64 30.30 -12.45
C GLU A 61 -1.54 28.77 -12.51
N THR A 62 -0.53 28.26 -13.23
CA THR A 62 -0.29 26.82 -13.36
C THR A 62 0.98 26.43 -12.64
N VAL A 63 0.87 25.48 -11.71
CA VAL A 63 1.95 25.02 -10.85
C VAL A 63 2.07 23.49 -10.96
N VAL A 64 3.24 23.01 -11.36
CA VAL A 64 3.56 21.58 -11.34
C VAL A 64 3.78 21.12 -9.91
N THR A 65 3.25 19.95 -9.57
CA THR A 65 3.31 19.34 -8.25
C THR A 65 3.02 17.83 -8.37
N SER A 66 2.80 17.12 -7.27
CA SER A 66 2.48 15.69 -7.30
C SER A 66 1.68 15.25 -6.07
N CYS A 67 1.09 14.06 -6.12
CA CYS A 67 0.58 13.41 -4.90
C CYS A 67 1.73 13.03 -3.95
N ALA A 68 1.45 13.00 -2.64
CA ALA A 68 2.39 12.59 -1.60
C ALA A 68 2.07 11.26 -0.91
N HIS A 69 1.11 10.48 -1.45
CA HIS A 69 0.61 9.27 -0.80
C HIS A 69 1.39 8.01 -1.11
N ASN A 70 1.23 7.01 -0.25
CA ASN A 70 1.77 5.66 -0.40
C ASN A 70 1.08 4.83 -1.52
N CYS A 71 1.11 5.32 -2.76
CA CYS A 71 0.55 4.65 -3.95
C CYS A 71 1.62 4.12 -4.92
N GLY A 72 2.89 4.19 -4.52
CA GLY A 72 4.06 3.75 -5.28
C GLY A 72 4.56 4.67 -6.40
N SER A 73 3.66 5.39 -7.08
CA SER A 73 4.03 6.21 -8.24
C SER A 73 4.16 7.71 -7.92
N ARG A 74 3.26 8.27 -7.11
CA ARG A 74 3.27 9.73 -6.80
C ARG A 74 3.28 10.59 -8.08
N HIS A 75 2.40 10.23 -9.02
CA HIS A 75 2.31 10.84 -10.36
C HIS A 75 2.23 12.37 -10.35
N MET A 76 2.67 12.96 -11.46
CA MET A 76 2.67 14.40 -11.67
C MET A 76 1.25 14.95 -11.78
N LEU A 77 0.98 15.95 -10.95
CA LEU A 77 -0.20 16.78 -10.98
C LEU A 77 0.18 18.17 -11.47
N VAL A 78 -0.79 18.83 -12.09
CA VAL A 78 -0.65 20.23 -12.49
C VAL A 78 -1.83 20.98 -11.86
N ALA A 79 -1.53 21.79 -10.86
CA ALA A 79 -2.49 22.62 -10.16
C ALA A 79 -2.73 23.90 -10.96
N HIS A 80 -4.00 24.16 -11.29
CA HIS A 80 -4.42 25.44 -11.82
C HIS A 80 -5.15 26.17 -10.71
N LYS A 81 -4.59 27.30 -10.29
CA LYS A 81 -5.04 28.07 -9.15
C LYS A 81 -5.48 29.46 -9.57
N TRP A 82 -6.48 29.97 -8.88
CA TRP A 82 -6.91 31.35 -8.96
C TRP A 82 -6.70 31.98 -7.58
N LYS A 83 -5.78 32.95 -7.49
CA LYS A 83 -5.30 33.49 -6.22
C LYS A 83 -4.76 32.38 -5.33
N ASP A 84 -5.35 32.12 -4.17
CA ASP A 84 -4.88 31.10 -3.22
C ASP A 84 -5.78 29.85 -3.18
N VAL A 85 -6.48 29.58 -4.29
CA VAL A 85 -7.42 28.46 -4.39
C VAL A 85 -7.11 27.64 -5.64
N ILE A 86 -6.91 26.33 -5.47
CA ILE A 86 -6.79 25.38 -6.57
C ILE A 86 -8.18 25.14 -7.14
N VAL A 87 -8.40 25.51 -8.41
CA VAL A 87 -9.70 25.35 -9.09
C VAL A 87 -9.72 24.17 -10.06
N ARG A 88 -8.56 23.61 -10.39
CA ARG A 88 -8.45 22.40 -11.22
C ARG A 88 -7.14 21.68 -10.97
N LEU A 89 -7.18 20.35 -10.99
CA LEU A 89 -5.99 19.50 -11.05
C LEU A 89 -6.01 18.76 -12.39
N SER A 90 -4.99 18.98 -13.19
CA SER A 90 -4.73 18.23 -14.43
C SER A 90 -3.49 17.36 -14.26
N THR A 91 -2.82 17.01 -15.36
CA THR A 91 -1.70 16.05 -15.34
C THR A 91 -0.63 16.42 -16.34
N ASP A 92 0.48 15.68 -16.32
CA ASP A 92 1.55 15.78 -17.30
C ASP A 92 1.00 15.64 -18.72
N ASP A 93 1.32 16.63 -19.55
CA ASP A 93 0.95 16.72 -20.95
C ASP A 93 2.16 16.83 -21.88
N GLY A 94 3.37 16.59 -21.35
CA GLY A 94 4.63 16.56 -22.10
C GLY A 94 5.39 17.88 -22.19
N ARG A 95 4.82 19.02 -21.73
CA ARG A 95 5.45 20.35 -21.89
C ARG A 95 6.56 20.69 -20.90
N TYR A 96 6.62 20.00 -19.77
CA TYR A 96 7.36 20.47 -18.60
C TYR A 96 8.85 20.11 -18.63
N GLN A 97 9.27 19.23 -19.54
CA GLN A 97 10.68 18.84 -19.75
C GLN A 97 11.42 19.72 -20.77
N ARG A 98 12.76 19.60 -20.84
CA ARG A 98 13.56 20.24 -21.90
C ARG A 98 13.07 19.74 -23.27
N GLY A 99 12.83 20.66 -24.21
CA GLY A 99 12.27 20.32 -25.52
C GLY A 99 10.82 19.78 -25.50
N GLY A 100 10.12 19.86 -24.36
CA GLY A 100 8.75 19.42 -24.22
C GLY A 100 7.75 20.29 -25.01
N TYR A 101 6.67 19.66 -25.48
CA TYR A 101 5.53 20.33 -26.11
C TYR A 101 4.25 19.58 -25.78
N PHE A 102 3.09 20.24 -25.97
CA PHE A 102 1.80 19.64 -25.62
C PHE A 102 1.56 18.38 -26.47
N GLY A 103 1.36 17.25 -25.79
CA GLY A 103 1.16 15.95 -26.42
C GLY A 103 2.44 15.14 -26.65
N LYS A 104 3.63 15.62 -26.25
CA LYS A 104 4.85 14.80 -26.27
C LYS A 104 4.65 13.59 -25.34
N ASP A 105 4.73 12.39 -25.89
CA ASP A 105 4.65 11.11 -25.18
C ASP A 105 5.43 10.08 -26.01
N ASP A 106 6.68 9.83 -25.63
CA ASP A 106 7.55 8.85 -26.28
C ASP A 106 7.96 7.76 -25.29
N ASN A 107 8.64 6.72 -25.79
CA ASN A 107 8.97 5.54 -24.98
C ASN A 107 10.09 5.80 -23.98
N ASP A 108 10.93 6.79 -24.22
CA ASP A 108 12.12 7.06 -23.41
C ASP A 108 11.76 8.04 -22.28
N GLU A 109 10.94 9.06 -22.57
CA GLU A 109 10.45 10.06 -21.61
C GLU A 109 8.91 10.12 -21.53
N PRO A 110 8.23 9.01 -21.17
CA PRO A 110 6.76 8.96 -21.16
C PRO A 110 6.11 9.95 -20.18
N GLN A 111 4.87 10.34 -20.46
CA GLN A 111 4.09 11.22 -19.58
C GLN A 111 3.80 10.57 -18.22
N LEU A 112 4.02 11.29 -17.12
CA LEU A 112 3.76 10.84 -15.74
C LEU A 112 2.31 11.08 -15.33
N ARG A 113 1.38 10.40 -16.01
CA ARG A 113 -0.06 10.67 -15.93
C ARG A 113 -0.67 10.33 -14.57
N ALA A 114 -1.41 11.28 -14.01
CA ALA A 114 -2.11 11.16 -12.75
C ALA A 114 -3.39 10.32 -12.87
N CYS A 115 -3.57 9.44 -11.89
CA CYS A 115 -4.78 8.64 -11.77
C CYS A 115 -5.98 9.46 -11.22
N LEU A 116 -7.17 8.82 -11.21
CA LEU A 116 -8.42 9.40 -10.72
C LEU A 116 -8.29 9.95 -9.28
N ARG A 117 -7.60 9.23 -8.40
CA ARG A 117 -7.35 9.62 -7.00
C ARG A 117 -6.63 10.97 -6.93
N GLY A 118 -5.51 11.12 -7.63
CA GLY A 118 -4.75 12.36 -7.66
C GLY A 118 -5.55 13.54 -8.21
N ARG A 119 -6.27 13.34 -9.31
CA ARG A 119 -7.14 14.39 -9.91
C ARG A 119 -8.30 14.81 -9.00
N SER A 120 -8.76 13.91 -8.13
CA SER A 120 -9.84 14.18 -7.18
C SER A 120 -9.39 14.85 -5.88
N TYR A 121 -8.07 15.00 -5.64
CA TYR A 121 -7.53 15.44 -4.33
C TYR A 121 -8.10 16.78 -3.86
N ARG A 122 -8.49 17.67 -4.78
CA ARG A 122 -9.15 18.93 -4.44
C ARG A 122 -10.37 18.76 -3.51
N GLN A 123 -11.14 17.68 -3.67
CA GLN A 123 -12.26 17.36 -2.76
C GLN A 123 -11.79 17.06 -1.34
N ARG A 124 -10.61 16.46 -1.18
CA ARG A 124 -10.02 16.20 0.13
C ARG A 124 -9.43 17.47 0.73
N LEU A 125 -8.66 18.24 -0.05
CA LEU A 125 -8.04 19.50 0.40
C LEU A 125 -9.09 20.45 1.01
N TYR A 126 -10.22 20.61 0.34
CA TYR A 126 -11.31 21.50 0.77
C TYR A 126 -12.46 20.76 1.46
N SER A 127 -12.23 19.53 1.95
CA SER A 127 -13.25 18.73 2.65
C SER A 127 -13.72 19.43 3.93
N ALA A 128 -14.97 19.19 4.32
CA ALA A 128 -15.49 19.59 5.63
C ALA A 128 -14.83 18.83 6.79
N GLU A 129 -14.14 17.71 6.52
CA GLU A 129 -13.40 16.93 7.52
C GLU A 129 -11.91 17.35 7.64
N ARG A 130 -11.49 18.45 6.97
CA ARG A 130 -10.12 18.99 7.09
C ARG A 130 -9.85 19.43 8.53
N LEU A 131 -8.78 18.91 9.12
CA LEU A 131 -8.29 19.31 10.44
C LEU A 131 -7.55 20.66 10.27
N LEU A 132 -8.14 21.74 10.79
CA LEU A 132 -7.66 23.13 10.59
C LEU A 132 -7.02 23.76 11.83
N TYR A 133 -7.31 23.25 13.03
CA TYR A 133 -6.88 23.84 14.29
C TYR A 133 -6.40 22.75 15.26
N PRO A 134 -5.48 23.05 16.19
CA PRO A 134 -5.17 22.13 17.27
C PRO A 134 -6.40 21.83 18.12
N MET A 135 -6.64 20.55 18.41
CA MET A 135 -7.80 20.13 19.19
C MET A 135 -7.40 19.24 20.35
N MET A 136 -8.09 19.39 21.48
CA MET A 136 -7.93 18.55 22.66
C MET A 136 -9.23 17.81 22.96
N ARG A 137 -9.13 16.52 23.26
CA ARG A 137 -10.31 15.70 23.61
C ARG A 137 -10.94 16.19 24.91
N VAL A 138 -12.28 16.26 24.93
CA VAL A 138 -13.07 16.63 26.12
C VAL A 138 -14.14 15.59 26.52
N GLY A 139 -14.26 14.51 25.74
CA GLY A 139 -15.11 13.36 26.05
C GLY A 139 -14.33 12.04 26.08
N GLU A 140 -15.07 10.94 26.04
CA GLU A 140 -14.48 9.60 25.94
C GLU A 140 -13.82 9.39 24.57
N ARG A 141 -12.78 8.54 24.52
CA ARG A 141 -12.13 8.19 23.24
C ARG A 141 -13.15 7.58 22.28
N GLY A 142 -13.12 8.03 21.02
CA GLY A 142 -14.04 7.58 19.97
C GLY A 142 -15.34 8.37 19.85
N GLU A 143 -15.73 9.19 20.84
CA GLU A 143 -16.97 10.00 20.76
C GLU A 143 -16.87 11.17 19.76
N GLY A 144 -15.65 11.58 19.39
CA GLY A 144 -15.44 12.74 18.51
C GLY A 144 -15.69 14.09 19.20
N LYS A 145 -15.65 14.16 20.54
CA LYS A 145 -15.83 15.40 21.30
C LYS A 145 -14.48 16.06 21.58
N PHE A 146 -14.21 17.16 20.89
CA PHE A 146 -12.99 17.94 21.01
C PHE A 146 -13.28 19.42 21.23
N LYS A 147 -12.39 20.11 21.94
CA LYS A 147 -12.33 21.58 21.99
C LYS A 147 -11.15 22.07 21.16
N ARG A 148 -11.32 23.20 20.47
CA ARG A 148 -10.21 23.92 19.87
C ARG A 148 -9.32 24.50 20.97
N ILE A 149 -8.01 24.39 20.79
CA ILE A 149 -6.99 24.99 21.67
C ILE A 149 -5.94 25.70 20.83
N SER A 150 -5.10 26.50 21.49
CA SER A 150 -3.96 27.13 20.81
C SER A 150 -2.86 26.10 20.52
N TRP A 151 -1.98 26.42 19.56
CA TRP A 151 -0.76 25.63 19.33
C TRP A 151 0.13 25.57 20.57
N ASP A 152 0.25 26.64 21.34
CA ASP A 152 1.07 26.66 22.55
C ASP A 152 0.51 25.70 23.61
N GLU A 153 -0.80 25.75 23.88
CA GLU A 153 -1.47 24.82 24.81
C GLU A 153 -1.28 23.36 24.36
N ALA A 154 -1.42 23.09 23.05
CA ALA A 154 -1.30 21.74 22.51
C ALA A 154 0.12 21.19 22.66
N LEU A 155 1.13 21.97 22.24
CA LEU A 155 2.52 21.53 22.23
C LEU A 155 3.12 21.50 23.64
N ASP A 156 2.72 22.39 24.54
CA ASP A 156 3.13 22.34 25.95
C ASP A 156 2.55 21.10 26.65
N PHE A 157 1.26 20.79 26.41
CA PHE A 157 0.65 19.58 26.95
C PHE A 157 1.37 18.32 26.47
N VAL A 158 1.61 18.21 25.16
CA VAL A 158 2.30 17.05 24.56
C VAL A 158 3.72 16.93 25.11
N ALA A 159 4.51 18.00 25.10
CA ALA A 159 5.89 18.00 25.59
C ALA A 159 5.97 17.56 27.06
N ASN A 160 5.14 18.15 27.93
CA ASN A 160 5.10 17.80 29.35
C ASN A 160 4.69 16.34 29.57
N LYS A 161 3.67 15.86 28.86
CA LYS A 161 3.21 14.47 28.99
C LYS A 161 4.27 13.48 28.49
N MET A 162 4.95 13.77 27.38
CA MET A 162 6.06 12.95 26.89
C MET A 162 7.20 12.82 27.91
N VAL A 163 7.65 13.95 28.48
CA VAL A 163 8.71 13.96 29.51
C VAL A 163 8.27 13.18 30.74
N HIS A 164 7.03 13.35 31.18
CA HIS A 164 6.46 12.57 32.27
C HIS A 164 6.49 11.06 31.97
N LEU A 165 5.99 10.63 30.81
CA LEU A 165 5.96 9.21 30.44
C LEU A 165 7.35 8.58 30.41
N LYS A 166 8.34 9.29 29.83
CA LYS A 166 9.74 8.85 29.82
C LYS A 166 10.30 8.69 31.23
N ASN A 167 10.06 9.68 32.11
CA ASN A 167 10.60 9.67 33.47
C ASN A 167 9.92 8.64 34.38
N THR A 168 8.64 8.34 34.16
CA THR A 168 7.85 7.43 35.00
C THR A 168 7.93 5.98 34.53
N TYR A 169 7.88 5.73 33.22
CA TYR A 169 7.79 4.37 32.64
C TYR A 169 9.04 3.94 31.88
N GLY A 170 9.99 4.85 31.68
CA GLY A 170 11.26 4.58 31.03
C GLY A 170 11.26 4.84 29.51
N PRO A 171 12.35 4.48 28.83
CA PRO A 171 12.59 4.86 27.43
C PRO A 171 11.79 4.04 26.41
N THR A 172 10.92 3.13 26.85
CA THR A 172 10.05 2.30 25.99
C THR A 172 8.58 2.73 26.02
N ALA A 173 8.26 3.81 26.73
CA ALA A 173 6.89 4.24 27.01
C ALA A 173 6.12 4.74 25.79
N LEU A 174 6.81 5.24 24.76
CA LEU A 174 6.21 5.78 23.54
C LEU A 174 6.44 4.83 22.38
N VAL A 175 5.38 4.38 21.72
CA VAL A 175 5.49 3.66 20.45
C VAL A 175 5.45 4.64 19.28
N ASP A 176 6.42 4.50 18.37
CA ASP A 176 6.50 5.24 17.11
C ASP A 176 5.53 4.66 16.09
N GLN A 177 4.59 5.48 15.64
CA GLN A 177 3.56 5.07 14.70
C GLN A 177 3.52 6.01 13.49
N SER A 178 4.58 5.95 12.70
CA SER A 178 4.70 6.61 11.40
C SER A 178 4.72 5.58 10.27
N TYR A 179 3.65 4.78 10.09
CA TYR A 179 3.57 3.93 8.90
C TYR A 179 3.49 4.75 7.60
N ALA A 180 3.79 4.11 6.48
CA ALA A 180 3.67 4.67 5.14
C ALA A 180 2.23 5.16 4.86
N GLY A 181 2.01 6.45 4.59
CA GLY A 181 0.64 6.95 4.40
C GLY A 181 0.49 8.30 3.72
N ALA A 182 0.50 9.37 4.50
CA ALA A 182 0.00 10.68 4.09
C ALA A 182 1.06 11.60 3.47
N SER A 183 2.32 11.42 3.84
CA SER A 183 3.40 12.36 3.53
C SER A 183 4.71 11.67 3.14
N TYR A 184 4.94 11.52 1.84
CA TYR A 184 6.22 11.06 1.32
C TYR A 184 6.92 12.16 0.52
N GLY A 185 7.98 12.71 1.10
CA GLY A 185 8.88 13.68 0.47
C GLY A 185 10.27 13.63 1.09
N VAL A 186 11.11 14.61 0.77
CA VAL A 186 12.47 14.78 1.29
C VAL A 186 12.44 15.43 2.69
N LEU A 187 11.55 16.42 2.92
CA LEU A 187 11.52 17.12 4.20
C LEU A 187 10.55 16.48 5.20
N HIS A 188 9.37 16.09 4.73
CA HIS A 188 8.25 15.73 5.61
C HIS A 188 7.95 14.23 5.64
N LYS A 189 8.94 13.38 5.36
CA LYS A 189 8.77 11.92 5.26
C LYS A 189 8.13 11.32 6.52
N SER A 190 6.93 10.78 6.36
CA SER A 190 6.21 9.93 7.31
C SER A 190 6.41 8.48 6.86
N ASP A 191 7.39 7.83 7.50
CA ASP A 191 7.83 6.47 7.22
C ASP A 191 8.41 5.84 8.48
N GLN A 192 8.20 4.54 8.67
CA GLN A 192 8.55 3.83 9.90
C GLN A 192 10.06 3.63 10.06
N ILE A 193 10.78 3.54 8.95
CA ILE A 193 12.19 3.16 8.91
C ILE A 193 13.09 4.41 8.99
N GLU A 194 12.76 5.41 8.19
CA GLU A 194 13.56 6.64 7.97
C GLU A 194 12.67 7.88 7.97
N GLY A 195 11.72 7.94 8.91
CA GLY A 195 10.79 9.05 9.05
C GLY A 195 11.21 10.07 10.11
N LEU A 196 10.58 11.23 10.01
CA LEU A 196 10.80 12.36 10.89
C LEU A 196 10.42 12.07 12.35
N LEU A 197 9.33 11.31 12.56
CA LEU A 197 8.91 10.88 13.90
C LEU A 197 9.94 9.96 14.57
N GLY A 198 10.43 8.94 13.85
CA GLY A 198 11.43 8.02 14.37
C GLY A 198 12.70 8.76 14.80
N ARG A 199 13.15 9.73 13.99
CA ARG A 199 14.26 10.63 14.33
C ARG A 199 13.96 11.41 15.62
N PHE A 200 12.80 12.08 15.69
CA PHE A 200 12.42 12.88 16.85
C PHE A 200 12.40 12.06 18.15
N LEU A 201 11.73 10.90 18.14
CA LEU A 201 11.64 10.02 19.32
C LEU A 201 12.98 9.36 19.66
N GLY A 202 13.80 9.02 18.65
CA GLY A 202 15.16 8.52 18.83
C GLY A 202 16.06 9.54 19.53
N MET A 203 16.03 10.81 19.11
CA MET A 203 16.77 11.90 19.76
C MET A 203 16.21 12.24 21.14
N PHE A 204 14.88 12.21 21.31
CA PHE A 204 14.23 12.40 22.61
C PHE A 204 14.61 11.31 23.61
N GLY A 205 14.97 10.12 23.14
CA GLY A 205 15.41 9.01 23.98
C GLY A 205 14.24 8.24 24.64
N CYS A 206 13.07 8.21 24.00
CA CYS A 206 11.94 7.39 24.42
C CYS A 206 11.21 6.87 23.18
N ARG A 207 11.50 5.62 22.81
CA ARG A 207 10.99 4.99 21.59
C ARG A 207 10.98 3.46 21.69
N THR A 208 9.79 2.90 21.60
CA THR A 208 9.54 1.54 21.15
C THR A 208 9.27 1.59 19.66
N SER A 209 10.14 1.00 18.84
CA SER A 209 9.96 0.91 17.40
C SER A 209 9.17 -0.35 17.04
N SER A 210 8.85 -0.49 15.75
CA SER A 210 8.40 -1.76 15.21
C SER A 210 9.27 -2.14 14.02
N TRP A 211 9.58 -3.43 13.85
CA TRP A 211 10.52 -3.89 12.82
C TRP A 211 9.87 -4.54 11.60
N SER A 212 8.57 -4.84 11.67
CA SER A 212 7.80 -5.33 10.52
C SER A 212 6.98 -4.23 9.87
N VAL A 213 6.78 -4.31 8.54
CA VAL A 213 5.94 -3.37 7.78
C VAL A 213 4.62 -4.04 7.31
N PRO A 214 3.46 -3.35 7.38
CA PRO A 214 2.16 -3.86 6.90
C PRO A 214 2.14 -4.36 5.45
N SER A 215 2.94 -3.73 4.58
CA SER A 215 2.80 -3.88 3.14
C SER A 215 3.50 -5.11 2.56
N TYR A 216 4.79 -5.31 2.86
CA TYR A 216 5.63 -6.27 2.12
C TYR A 216 6.69 -6.97 3.01
N GLN A 217 6.46 -7.08 4.32
CA GLN A 217 7.48 -7.64 5.25
C GLN A 217 7.92 -9.06 4.89
N GLY A 218 7.00 -9.97 4.55
CA GLY A 218 7.36 -11.34 4.16
C GLY A 218 8.26 -11.37 2.92
N THR A 219 8.02 -10.44 1.99
CA THR A 219 8.83 -10.24 0.81
C THR A 219 10.20 -9.63 1.14
N THR A 220 10.28 -8.61 2.01
CA THR A 220 11.56 -8.04 2.51
C THR A 220 12.44 -9.12 3.12
N PHE A 221 11.86 -9.98 3.97
CA PHE A 221 12.56 -11.09 4.58
C PHE A 221 13.09 -12.05 3.52
N SER A 222 12.24 -12.45 2.57
CA SER A 222 12.63 -13.35 1.47
C SER A 222 13.79 -12.79 0.65
N SER A 223 13.70 -11.54 0.18
CA SER A 223 14.75 -10.90 -0.63
C SER A 223 16.08 -10.83 0.10
N ARG A 224 16.07 -10.44 1.38
CA ARG A 224 17.29 -10.38 2.19
C ARG A 224 17.91 -11.76 2.41
N MET A 225 17.09 -12.78 2.66
CA MET A 225 17.58 -14.14 2.89
C MET A 225 18.08 -14.80 1.60
N THR A 226 17.49 -14.50 0.44
CA THR A 226 17.80 -15.17 -0.82
C THR A 226 18.82 -14.42 -1.68
N PHE A 227 18.77 -13.09 -1.70
CA PHE A 227 19.63 -12.25 -2.55
C PHE A 227 20.58 -11.34 -1.75
N GLY A 228 20.37 -11.21 -0.43
CA GLY A 228 21.16 -10.33 0.44
C GLY A 228 20.74 -8.86 0.40
N THR A 229 19.82 -8.49 -0.50
CA THR A 229 19.34 -7.12 -0.70
C THR A 229 17.85 -7.11 -1.03
N ILE A 230 17.23 -5.93 -0.97
CA ILE A 230 15.87 -5.68 -1.47
C ILE A 230 15.86 -5.00 -2.85
N GLU A 231 17.05 -4.74 -3.42
CA GLU A 231 17.27 -4.19 -4.77
C GLU A 231 17.26 -5.34 -5.81
N ASP A 232 16.15 -6.06 -5.83
CA ASP A 232 15.92 -7.27 -6.63
C ASP A 232 14.92 -7.04 -7.78
N GLY A 233 14.63 -5.78 -8.10
CA GLY A 233 13.65 -5.36 -9.11
C GLY A 233 14.26 -4.95 -10.45
N ASN A 234 13.60 -5.37 -11.53
CA ASN A 234 13.82 -4.76 -12.84
C ASN A 234 13.02 -3.46 -12.95
N GLU A 235 13.57 -2.53 -13.73
CA GLU A 235 12.84 -1.34 -14.12
C GLU A 235 11.64 -1.68 -15.04
N ASP A 236 10.63 -0.81 -15.08
CA ASP A 236 9.39 -1.10 -15.81
C ASP A 236 9.60 -1.28 -17.32
N ASP A 237 10.54 -0.56 -17.91
CA ASP A 237 10.91 -0.65 -19.33
C ASP A 237 11.45 -2.04 -19.69
N ALA A 238 12.14 -2.73 -18.78
CA ALA A 238 12.61 -4.10 -18.97
C ALA A 238 11.46 -5.08 -19.25
N PHE A 239 10.27 -4.85 -18.70
CA PHE A 239 9.10 -5.71 -18.96
C PHE A 239 8.60 -5.64 -20.40
N ALA A 240 8.90 -4.56 -21.13
CA ALA A 240 8.57 -4.46 -22.55
C ALA A 240 9.31 -5.51 -23.42
N HIS A 241 10.31 -6.21 -22.86
CA HIS A 241 11.12 -7.22 -23.54
C HIS A 241 10.74 -8.67 -23.16
N SER A 242 9.81 -8.88 -22.24
CA SER A 242 9.35 -10.21 -21.82
C SER A 242 8.56 -10.92 -22.93
N LYS A 243 8.77 -12.22 -23.11
CA LYS A 243 7.92 -13.07 -23.99
C LYS A 243 6.79 -13.78 -23.25
N LEU A 244 6.94 -13.94 -21.93
CA LEU A 244 5.93 -14.44 -21.01
C LEU A 244 5.98 -13.59 -19.74
N MET A 245 4.82 -13.19 -19.24
CA MET A 245 4.68 -12.51 -17.97
C MET A 245 3.62 -13.22 -17.12
N ILE A 246 4.04 -13.74 -15.97
CA ILE A 246 3.19 -14.36 -14.97
C ILE A 246 2.93 -13.33 -13.88
N MET A 247 1.72 -12.78 -13.86
CA MET A 247 1.23 -11.87 -12.85
C MET A 247 0.69 -12.72 -11.68
N TRP A 248 1.47 -12.88 -10.62
CA TRP A 248 1.07 -13.67 -9.46
C TRP A 248 0.60 -12.76 -8.33
N GLY A 249 -0.71 -12.75 -8.07
CA GLY A 249 -1.35 -11.83 -7.12
C GLY A 249 -1.08 -10.34 -7.42
N TRP A 250 -1.01 -9.98 -8.70
CA TRP A 250 -0.64 -8.63 -9.17
C TRP A 250 -1.72 -8.01 -10.06
N ASN A 251 -2.17 -6.80 -9.71
CA ASN A 251 -3.21 -6.06 -10.42
C ASN A 251 -2.77 -4.62 -10.78
N PRO A 252 -1.83 -4.44 -11.73
CA PRO A 252 -1.29 -3.13 -12.10
C PRO A 252 -2.32 -2.11 -12.62
N ALA A 253 -3.51 -2.55 -13.04
CA ALA A 253 -4.61 -1.65 -13.38
C ALA A 253 -5.15 -0.87 -12.17
N TYR A 254 -5.01 -1.40 -10.95
CA TYR A 254 -5.49 -0.78 -9.70
C TYR A 254 -4.31 -0.25 -8.86
N THR A 255 -3.26 -1.05 -8.77
CA THR A 255 -2.07 -0.82 -7.93
C THR A 255 -0.83 -0.56 -8.79
N PHE A 256 -0.45 0.70 -8.94
CA PHE A 256 0.67 1.10 -9.79
C PHE A 256 2.02 0.86 -9.09
N HIS A 257 2.81 -0.07 -9.61
CA HIS A 257 4.18 -0.35 -9.16
C HIS A 257 5.17 0.48 -9.99
N GLY A 258 5.12 1.80 -9.88
CA GLY A 258 5.91 2.71 -10.71
C GLY A 258 5.03 3.52 -11.67
N GLY A 259 5.58 4.63 -12.17
CA GLY A 259 4.81 5.64 -12.90
C GLY A 259 4.19 5.14 -14.21
N ASN A 260 4.85 4.22 -14.92
CA ASN A 260 4.54 3.87 -16.31
C ASN A 260 4.42 2.37 -16.58
N THR A 261 4.35 1.52 -15.55
CA THR A 261 4.26 0.05 -15.68
C THR A 261 3.23 -0.41 -16.73
N PHE A 262 2.03 0.18 -16.72
CA PHE A 262 0.95 -0.19 -17.64
C PHE A 262 1.29 0.08 -19.11
N MET A 263 2.05 1.13 -19.40
CA MET A 263 2.52 1.44 -20.74
C MET A 263 3.49 0.37 -21.24
N TYR A 264 4.50 0.02 -20.44
CA TYR A 264 5.50 -0.96 -20.85
C TYR A 264 4.94 -2.38 -20.96
N MET A 265 3.99 -2.76 -20.10
CA MET A 265 3.24 -4.00 -20.25
C MET A 265 2.40 -4.02 -21.53
N ARG A 266 1.77 -2.89 -21.91
CA ARG A 266 1.07 -2.76 -23.19
C ARG A 266 2.03 -2.93 -24.37
N MET A 267 3.24 -2.37 -24.29
CA MET A 267 4.28 -2.57 -25.30
C MET A 267 4.69 -4.04 -25.40
N ALA A 268 4.87 -4.73 -24.25
CA ALA A 268 5.15 -6.16 -24.22
C ALA A 268 4.05 -6.96 -24.94
N LYS A 269 2.78 -6.66 -24.67
CA LYS A 269 1.63 -7.26 -25.37
C LYS A 269 1.69 -7.04 -26.87
N GLN A 270 1.95 -5.81 -27.32
CA GLN A 270 2.08 -5.48 -28.74
C GLN A 270 3.25 -6.21 -29.42
N ARG A 271 4.28 -6.58 -28.66
CA ARG A 271 5.43 -7.38 -29.09
C ARG A 271 5.20 -8.89 -29.01
N GLY A 272 3.99 -9.33 -28.65
CA GLY A 272 3.60 -10.74 -28.60
C GLY A 272 3.85 -11.44 -27.26
N CYS A 273 4.07 -10.69 -26.17
CA CYS A 273 4.17 -11.26 -24.82
C CYS A 273 2.86 -11.98 -24.44
N LYS A 274 2.99 -13.18 -23.87
CA LYS A 274 1.87 -13.92 -23.28
C LYS A 274 1.70 -13.51 -21.81
N PHE A 275 0.46 -13.34 -21.38
CA PHE A 275 0.14 -13.00 -19.99
C PHE A 275 -0.60 -14.15 -19.31
N VAL A 276 -0.22 -14.40 -18.05
CA VAL A 276 -0.91 -15.33 -17.15
C VAL A 276 -1.22 -14.58 -15.86
N LEU A 277 -2.44 -14.71 -15.34
CA LEU A 277 -2.81 -14.23 -14.02
C LEU A 277 -3.04 -15.43 -13.10
N VAL A 278 -2.30 -15.51 -12.00
CA VAL A 278 -2.57 -16.44 -10.89
C VAL A 278 -3.12 -15.62 -9.73
N ASP A 279 -4.44 -15.71 -9.53
CA ASP A 279 -5.18 -14.90 -8.56
C ASP A 279 -6.58 -15.51 -8.34
N PRO A 280 -7.15 -15.53 -7.11
CA PRO A 280 -8.53 -15.95 -6.90
C PRO A 280 -9.58 -15.09 -7.62
N GLN A 281 -9.22 -13.89 -8.09
CA GLN A 281 -10.09 -12.97 -8.84
C GLN A 281 -9.61 -12.77 -10.29
N TYR A 282 -10.54 -12.74 -11.24
CA TYR A 282 -10.27 -12.29 -12.61
C TYR A 282 -10.20 -10.76 -12.66
N THR A 283 -9.01 -10.20 -12.48
CA THR A 283 -8.80 -8.76 -12.32
C THR A 283 -8.93 -7.97 -13.63
N ASP A 284 -9.08 -6.64 -13.53
CA ASP A 284 -9.09 -5.75 -14.69
C ASP A 284 -7.75 -5.76 -15.45
N SER A 285 -6.65 -6.10 -14.76
CA SER A 285 -5.36 -6.33 -15.42
C SER A 285 -5.41 -7.56 -16.33
N ALA A 286 -6.00 -8.68 -15.88
CA ALA A 286 -6.18 -9.85 -16.73
C ALA A 286 -7.04 -9.55 -17.95
N ALA A 287 -8.12 -8.77 -17.78
CA ALA A 287 -8.94 -8.32 -18.89
C ALA A 287 -8.17 -7.43 -19.88
N ALA A 288 -7.34 -6.50 -19.39
CA ALA A 288 -6.57 -5.60 -20.25
C ALA A 288 -5.50 -6.33 -21.09
N TYR A 289 -4.92 -7.41 -20.57
CA TYR A 289 -3.82 -8.12 -21.21
C TYR A 289 -4.19 -9.45 -21.87
N ASP A 290 -5.50 -9.78 -21.96
CA ASP A 290 -5.99 -11.09 -22.42
C ASP A 290 -5.30 -12.26 -21.70
N ALA A 291 -5.10 -12.10 -20.38
CA ALA A 291 -4.32 -13.03 -19.60
C ALA A 291 -5.07 -14.35 -19.42
N TRP A 292 -4.35 -15.47 -19.51
CA TRP A 292 -4.86 -16.75 -19.04
C TRP A 292 -5.01 -16.70 -17.52
N TRP A 293 -6.25 -16.77 -17.03
CA TRP A 293 -6.54 -16.75 -15.61
C TRP A 293 -6.53 -18.15 -14.99
N ILE A 294 -5.80 -18.27 -13.89
CA ILE A 294 -5.70 -19.46 -13.06
C ILE A 294 -6.22 -19.09 -11.67
N PRO A 295 -7.47 -19.46 -11.32
CA PRO A 295 -8.04 -19.21 -10.00
C PRO A 295 -7.38 -20.12 -8.98
N ILE A 296 -6.61 -19.53 -8.06
CA ILE A 296 -5.92 -20.25 -7.00
C ILE A 296 -6.63 -20.05 -5.66
N ARG A 297 -6.71 -21.12 -4.84
CA ARG A 297 -7.15 -21.02 -3.45
C ARG A 297 -6.21 -20.07 -2.69
N PRO A 298 -6.71 -19.02 -2.01
CA PRO A 298 -5.83 -18.09 -1.30
C PRO A 298 -4.90 -18.78 -0.30
N ASN A 299 -3.67 -18.29 -0.18
CA ASN A 299 -2.61 -18.78 0.72
C ASN A 299 -2.06 -20.18 0.36
N THR A 300 -2.26 -20.67 -0.87
CA THR A 300 -1.75 -21.98 -1.31
C THR A 300 -0.72 -21.87 -2.45
N ASP A 301 -0.25 -20.65 -2.69
CA ASP A 301 0.63 -20.26 -3.78
C ASP A 301 1.96 -21.02 -3.77
N ALA A 302 2.57 -21.17 -2.58
CA ALA A 302 3.82 -21.94 -2.42
C ALA A 302 3.63 -23.43 -2.77
N ALA A 303 2.46 -24.03 -2.53
CA ALA A 303 2.18 -25.40 -2.94
C ALA A 303 2.06 -25.53 -4.46
N MET A 304 1.39 -24.58 -5.13
CA MET A 304 1.32 -24.57 -6.60
C MET A 304 2.72 -24.43 -7.22
N MET A 305 3.54 -23.51 -6.68
CA MET A 305 4.91 -23.31 -7.16
C MET A 305 5.80 -24.53 -6.90
N ALA A 306 5.65 -25.23 -5.77
CA ALA A 306 6.33 -26.50 -5.53
C ALA A 306 5.92 -27.58 -6.56
N GLY A 307 4.62 -27.62 -6.91
CA GLY A 307 4.09 -28.43 -8.02
C GLY A 307 4.76 -28.14 -9.36
N MET A 308 4.96 -26.86 -9.66
CA MET A 308 5.69 -26.42 -10.86
C MET A 308 7.16 -26.85 -10.80
N ALA A 309 7.84 -26.63 -9.67
CA ALA A 309 9.24 -27.01 -9.48
C ALA A 309 9.44 -28.52 -9.67
N HIS A 310 8.53 -29.35 -9.14
CA HIS A 310 8.54 -30.80 -9.34
C HIS A 310 8.49 -31.17 -10.82
N TYR A 311 7.56 -30.58 -11.59
CA TYR A 311 7.47 -30.82 -13.02
C TYR A 311 8.76 -30.42 -13.75
N ILE A 312 9.34 -29.26 -13.42
CA ILE A 312 10.57 -28.76 -14.05
C ILE A 312 11.77 -29.68 -13.74
N PHE A 313 11.92 -30.15 -12.51
CA PHE A 313 13.00 -31.08 -12.15
C PHE A 313 12.83 -32.45 -12.80
N THR A 314 11.63 -33.05 -12.73
CA THR A 314 11.37 -34.40 -13.26
C THR A 314 11.46 -34.48 -14.79
N ASN A 315 11.25 -33.36 -15.48
CA ASN A 315 11.40 -33.26 -16.94
C ASN A 315 12.73 -32.65 -17.39
N ASN A 316 13.68 -32.42 -16.47
CA ASN A 316 14.99 -31.82 -16.76
C ASN A 316 14.89 -30.48 -17.54
N LEU A 317 13.96 -29.61 -17.13
CA LEU A 317 13.74 -28.30 -17.76
C LEU A 317 14.38 -27.14 -16.98
N HIS A 318 15.13 -27.44 -15.92
CA HIS A 318 15.88 -26.46 -15.14
C HIS A 318 17.18 -26.10 -15.86
N ASP A 319 17.67 -24.89 -15.60
CA ASP A 319 18.98 -24.44 -16.04
C ASP A 319 20.05 -24.88 -15.04
N GLN A 320 20.59 -26.09 -15.22
CA GLN A 320 21.58 -26.64 -14.30
C GLN A 320 22.88 -25.82 -14.29
N ALA A 321 23.29 -25.25 -15.42
CA ALA A 321 24.50 -24.42 -15.48
C ALA A 321 24.34 -23.15 -14.63
N PHE A 322 23.19 -22.50 -14.70
CA PHE A 322 22.86 -21.36 -13.84
C PHE A 322 22.84 -21.77 -12.35
N ILE A 323 22.24 -22.93 -12.04
CA ILE A 323 22.16 -23.44 -10.66
C ILE A 323 23.56 -23.67 -10.08
N ASP A 324 24.41 -24.42 -10.77
CA ASP A 324 25.76 -24.78 -10.29
C ASP A 324 26.61 -23.53 -10.02
N GLN A 325 26.50 -22.56 -10.93
CA GLN A 325 27.28 -21.33 -10.85
C GLN A 325 26.77 -20.38 -9.77
N PHE A 326 25.47 -20.07 -9.76
CA PHE A 326 24.93 -18.92 -9.01
C PHE A 326 24.09 -19.27 -7.78
N CYS A 327 23.75 -20.55 -7.54
CA CYS A 327 22.87 -20.93 -6.43
C CYS A 327 23.59 -21.67 -5.30
N GLN A 328 23.06 -21.54 -4.09
CA GLN A 328 23.38 -22.38 -2.93
C GLN A 328 22.12 -23.14 -2.47
N GLY A 329 22.25 -24.46 -2.31
CA GLY A 329 21.24 -25.34 -1.72
C GLY A 329 20.02 -25.65 -2.59
N MET A 330 20.12 -25.44 -3.91
CA MET A 330 19.08 -25.86 -4.86
C MET A 330 18.99 -27.39 -4.94
N ASP A 331 20.14 -28.06 -4.96
CA ASP A 331 20.28 -29.51 -5.03
C ASP A 331 21.52 -29.97 -4.25
N ALA A 332 21.78 -31.28 -4.19
CA ALA A 332 22.91 -31.83 -3.47
C ALA A 332 24.28 -31.31 -3.97
N GLY A 333 24.40 -30.96 -5.25
CA GLY A 333 25.65 -30.45 -5.84
C GLY A 333 25.96 -29.01 -5.46
N THR A 334 24.94 -28.25 -5.05
CA THR A 334 25.05 -26.84 -4.64
C THR A 334 25.01 -26.65 -3.12
N MET A 335 25.12 -27.73 -2.35
CA MET A 335 25.21 -27.66 -0.89
C MET A 335 26.63 -27.25 -0.47
N PRO A 336 26.79 -26.29 0.46
CA PRO A 336 28.10 -25.99 1.02
C PRO A 336 28.52 -27.09 2.02
N GLU A 337 29.82 -27.30 2.20
CA GLU A 337 30.36 -28.38 3.05
C GLU A 337 29.79 -28.35 4.48
N TRP A 338 29.60 -27.15 5.05
CA TRP A 338 29.04 -26.98 6.40
C TRP A 338 27.57 -27.41 6.51
N ALA A 339 26.85 -27.53 5.39
CA ALA A 339 25.43 -27.87 5.32
C ALA A 339 25.17 -29.19 4.59
N LYS A 340 26.18 -30.03 4.31
CA LYS A 340 26.00 -31.26 3.51
C LYS A 340 24.93 -32.23 4.04
N ASP A 341 24.71 -32.23 5.36
CA ASP A 341 23.72 -33.07 6.04
C ASP A 341 22.36 -32.36 6.23
N LYS A 342 22.20 -31.16 5.69
CA LYS A 342 20.93 -30.40 5.68
C LYS A 342 20.11 -30.74 4.44
N GLU A 343 18.84 -30.36 4.47
CA GLU A 343 17.95 -30.54 3.32
C GLU A 343 18.31 -29.59 2.17
N ASN A 344 18.32 -30.11 0.93
CA ASN A 344 18.33 -29.29 -0.29
C ASN A 344 16.92 -29.18 -0.90
N PHE A 345 16.70 -28.13 -1.70
CA PHE A 345 15.37 -27.83 -2.24
C PHE A 345 14.84 -28.92 -3.19
N LYS A 346 15.64 -29.39 -4.14
CA LYS A 346 15.25 -30.43 -5.11
C LYS A 346 14.79 -31.71 -4.41
N ASP A 347 15.51 -32.17 -3.41
CA ASP A 347 15.18 -33.40 -2.69
C ASP A 347 13.93 -33.24 -1.81
N TYR A 348 13.68 -32.04 -1.26
CA TYR A 348 12.39 -31.71 -0.63
C TYR A 348 11.24 -31.78 -1.64
N ILE A 349 11.40 -31.16 -2.81
CA ILE A 349 10.39 -31.18 -3.89
C ILE A 349 10.11 -32.61 -4.37
N LEU A 350 11.13 -33.46 -4.44
CA LEU A 350 11.01 -34.86 -4.81
C LEU A 350 10.52 -35.77 -3.67
N GLY A 351 10.28 -35.23 -2.47
CA GLY A 351 9.74 -35.97 -1.33
C GLY A 351 10.72 -36.88 -0.60
N LYS A 352 12.04 -36.67 -0.77
CA LYS A 352 13.06 -37.53 -0.14
C LYS A 352 13.17 -37.33 1.38
N TYR A 353 12.78 -36.16 1.89
CA TYR A 353 12.91 -35.84 3.31
C TYR A 353 11.61 -36.06 4.10
N ASP A 354 10.45 -35.86 3.49
CA ASP A 354 9.15 -35.95 4.17
C ASP A 354 8.22 -37.04 3.59
N GLY A 355 8.71 -37.82 2.63
CA GLY A 355 8.01 -38.98 2.08
C GLY A 355 6.89 -38.66 1.09
N GLU A 356 6.68 -37.38 0.73
CA GLU A 356 5.64 -36.99 -0.21
C GLU A 356 6.22 -36.13 -1.33
N ALA A 357 6.18 -36.61 -2.58
CA ALA A 357 6.62 -35.80 -3.72
C ALA A 357 5.63 -34.66 -3.97
N LYS A 358 6.14 -33.46 -4.29
CA LYS A 358 5.35 -32.24 -4.49
C LYS A 358 4.82 -32.20 -5.91
N THR A 359 4.16 -33.28 -6.34
CA THR A 359 3.70 -33.43 -7.73
C THR A 359 2.63 -32.39 -8.10
N PRO A 360 2.37 -32.16 -9.40
CA PRO A 360 1.22 -31.35 -9.82
C PRO A 360 -0.12 -31.83 -9.24
N GLU A 361 -0.33 -33.13 -9.04
CA GLU A 361 -1.53 -33.71 -8.41
C GLU A 361 -1.58 -33.40 -6.91
N TRP A 362 -0.43 -33.50 -6.23
CA TRP A 362 -0.30 -33.09 -4.84
C TRP A 362 -0.69 -31.61 -4.67
N ALA A 363 -0.08 -30.74 -5.49
CA ALA A 363 -0.35 -29.31 -5.47
C ALA A 363 -1.82 -29.02 -5.81
N SER A 364 -2.39 -29.72 -6.78
CA SER A 364 -3.78 -29.57 -7.22
C SER A 364 -4.78 -29.78 -6.09
N ARG A 365 -4.56 -30.79 -5.23
CA ARG A 365 -5.43 -31.03 -4.04
C ARG A 365 -5.40 -29.88 -3.06
N ILE A 366 -4.23 -29.25 -2.89
CA ILE A 366 -4.01 -28.17 -1.92
C ILE A 366 -4.52 -26.83 -2.45
N CYS A 367 -4.17 -26.48 -3.68
CA CYS A 367 -4.43 -25.15 -4.24
C CYS A 367 -5.71 -25.03 -5.07
N GLY A 368 -6.34 -26.16 -5.40
CA GLY A 368 -7.57 -26.20 -6.20
C GLY A 368 -7.37 -25.99 -7.69
N VAL A 369 -6.15 -25.68 -8.16
CA VAL A 369 -5.82 -25.55 -9.59
C VAL A 369 -5.71 -26.94 -10.21
N PRO A 370 -6.30 -27.22 -11.38
CA PRO A 370 -6.13 -28.51 -12.04
C PRO A 370 -4.67 -28.84 -12.32
N ALA A 371 -4.23 -30.07 -12.02
CA ALA A 371 -2.84 -30.51 -12.24
C ALA A 371 -2.34 -30.25 -13.68
N LYS A 372 -3.21 -30.43 -14.68
CA LYS A 372 -2.91 -30.13 -16.10
C LYS A 372 -2.53 -28.66 -16.34
N ASP A 373 -3.13 -27.73 -15.60
CA ASP A 373 -2.90 -26.30 -15.74
C ASP A 373 -1.61 -25.90 -15.01
N ILE A 374 -1.31 -26.54 -13.87
CA ILE A 374 0.00 -26.43 -13.19
C ILE A 374 1.12 -26.90 -14.12
N VAL A 375 0.97 -28.08 -14.75
CA VAL A 375 1.92 -28.62 -15.73
C VAL A 375 2.10 -27.66 -16.90
N LYS A 376 1.00 -27.18 -17.49
CA LYS A 376 1.05 -26.25 -18.63
C LYS A 376 1.78 -24.96 -18.27
N LEU A 377 1.52 -24.37 -17.11
CA LEU A 377 2.22 -23.16 -16.68
C LEU A 377 3.71 -23.43 -16.41
N ALA A 378 4.04 -24.54 -15.75
CA ALA A 378 5.42 -24.93 -15.47
C ALA A 378 6.24 -25.13 -16.76
N ASP A 379 5.67 -25.84 -17.74
CA ASP A 379 6.30 -26.05 -19.06
C ASP A 379 6.47 -24.72 -19.81
N MET A 380 5.42 -23.89 -19.84
CA MET A 380 5.47 -22.56 -20.46
C MET A 380 6.57 -21.68 -19.83
N TYR A 381 6.68 -21.66 -18.50
CA TYR A 381 7.65 -20.84 -17.78
C TYR A 381 9.10 -21.32 -17.96
N ALA A 382 9.32 -22.63 -17.96
CA ALA A 382 10.65 -23.18 -18.15
C ALA A 382 11.16 -22.96 -19.59
N ARG A 383 10.28 -23.09 -20.60
CA ARG A 383 10.68 -23.04 -22.03
C ARG A 383 10.64 -21.66 -22.66
N THR A 384 9.80 -20.75 -22.18
CA THR A 384 9.67 -19.41 -22.79
C THR A 384 10.71 -18.47 -22.19
N LYS A 385 11.64 -17.97 -23.01
CA LYS A 385 12.70 -17.03 -22.56
C LYS A 385 12.80 -15.78 -23.44
N PRO A 386 12.93 -14.58 -22.86
CA PRO A 386 12.91 -14.28 -21.42
C PRO A 386 11.47 -14.33 -20.84
N ALA A 387 11.32 -14.79 -19.60
CA ALA A 387 10.05 -14.83 -18.89
C ALA A 387 10.13 -14.14 -17.53
N ALA A 388 9.15 -13.28 -17.24
CA ALA A 388 9.02 -12.60 -15.97
C ALA A 388 7.96 -13.29 -15.10
N LEU A 389 8.40 -13.96 -14.03
CA LEU A 389 7.52 -14.32 -12.92
C LEU A 389 7.47 -13.13 -11.95
N LYS A 390 6.40 -12.34 -12.03
CA LYS A 390 6.17 -11.17 -11.18
C LYS A 390 5.47 -11.63 -9.89
N ALA A 391 6.26 -11.97 -8.87
CA ALA A 391 5.79 -12.40 -7.56
C ALA A 391 5.47 -11.18 -6.68
N SER A 392 4.26 -10.65 -6.84
CA SER A 392 3.82 -9.44 -6.12
C SER A 392 3.59 -9.70 -4.62
N TRP A 393 3.29 -8.64 -3.87
CA TRP A 393 3.25 -8.68 -2.40
C TRP A 393 1.99 -9.29 -1.81
N SER A 394 0.86 -9.31 -2.54
CA SER A 394 -0.43 -9.76 -1.99
C SER A 394 -0.38 -11.19 -1.45
N PRO A 395 0.16 -12.19 -2.19
CA PRO A 395 0.31 -13.53 -1.65
C PRO A 395 1.43 -13.67 -0.60
N GLY A 396 2.20 -12.60 -0.35
CA GLY A 396 3.12 -12.51 0.78
C GLY A 396 2.47 -11.93 2.06
N ARG A 397 1.27 -11.37 1.98
CA ARG A 397 0.49 -10.82 3.10
C ARG A 397 -0.44 -11.88 3.72
N ASN A 398 0.14 -13.01 4.11
CA ASN A 398 -0.56 -14.15 4.69
C ASN A 398 0.33 -14.90 5.70
N ALA A 399 -0.25 -15.90 6.36
CA ALA A 399 0.49 -16.88 7.14
C ALA A 399 1.58 -17.53 6.31
N TYR A 400 2.82 -17.43 6.82
CA TYR A 400 4.02 -17.96 6.15
C TYR A 400 4.28 -17.38 4.76
N GLY A 401 3.81 -16.16 4.47
CA GLY A 401 3.98 -15.51 3.17
C GLY A 401 5.44 -15.30 2.73
N GLU A 402 6.39 -15.31 3.67
CA GLU A 402 7.81 -15.41 3.35
C GLU A 402 8.17 -16.65 2.52
N GLN A 403 7.49 -17.78 2.73
CA GLN A 403 7.75 -19.02 1.99
C GLN A 403 7.24 -18.95 0.55
N TYR A 404 6.13 -18.25 0.29
CA TYR A 404 5.66 -17.97 -1.07
C TYR A 404 6.73 -17.23 -1.88
N ASN A 405 7.27 -16.14 -1.33
CA ASN A 405 8.27 -15.34 -2.03
C ASN A 405 9.56 -16.14 -2.26
N ARG A 406 9.99 -16.93 -1.26
CA ARG A 406 11.18 -17.80 -1.39
C ARG A 406 10.98 -18.92 -2.42
N MET A 407 9.77 -19.46 -2.53
CA MET A 407 9.42 -20.45 -3.55
C MET A 407 9.43 -19.83 -4.96
N ALA A 408 8.95 -18.59 -5.09
CA ALA A 408 9.02 -17.84 -6.35
C ALA A 408 10.47 -17.58 -6.77
N ALA A 409 11.32 -17.16 -5.83
CA ALA A 409 12.75 -16.95 -6.07
C ALA A 409 13.45 -18.24 -6.51
N ALA A 410 13.10 -19.39 -5.91
CA ALA A 410 13.62 -20.69 -6.34
C ALA A 410 13.20 -21.04 -7.78
N LEU A 411 11.95 -20.78 -8.18
CA LEU A 411 11.49 -20.97 -9.56
C LEU A 411 12.19 -20.03 -10.55
N GLN A 412 12.41 -18.76 -10.18
CA GLN A 412 13.14 -17.79 -11.00
C GLN A 412 14.60 -18.21 -11.20
N ALA A 413 15.27 -18.62 -10.13
CA ALA A 413 16.66 -19.08 -10.15
C ALA A 413 16.81 -20.39 -10.95
N MET A 414 15.98 -21.40 -10.69
CA MET A 414 16.12 -22.72 -11.35
C MET A 414 15.86 -22.67 -12.86
N THR A 415 15.25 -21.60 -13.36
CA THR A 415 14.96 -21.42 -14.78
C THR A 415 15.85 -20.36 -15.43
N GLY A 416 16.82 -19.78 -14.71
CA GLY A 416 17.78 -18.82 -15.28
C GLY A 416 17.14 -17.53 -15.80
N ASN A 417 16.02 -17.06 -15.23
CA ASN A 417 15.39 -15.78 -15.64
C ASN A 417 15.96 -14.55 -14.90
N ILE A 418 16.82 -14.75 -13.91
CA ILE A 418 17.46 -13.71 -13.11
C ILE A 418 18.63 -13.09 -13.89
N GLY A 419 18.82 -11.77 -13.79
CA GLY A 419 19.87 -11.05 -14.52
C GLY A 419 19.57 -10.78 -16.00
N ASN A 420 18.47 -11.32 -16.54
CA ASN A 420 18.13 -11.24 -17.97
C ASN A 420 17.13 -10.11 -18.30
N LEU A 421 17.36 -9.39 -19.41
CA LEU A 421 16.42 -8.39 -19.93
C LEU A 421 15.09 -9.05 -20.33
N GLY A 422 13.98 -8.58 -19.76
CA GLY A 422 12.65 -9.21 -19.89
C GLY A 422 12.42 -10.41 -18.95
N GLY A 423 13.43 -10.78 -18.16
CA GLY A 423 13.34 -11.75 -17.06
C GLY A 423 12.87 -11.09 -15.75
N CYS A 424 13.09 -11.76 -14.62
CA CYS A 424 12.67 -11.27 -13.30
C CYS A 424 13.34 -12.07 -12.16
N ALA A 425 13.79 -11.38 -11.11
CA ALA A 425 14.31 -11.95 -9.86
C ALA A 425 13.42 -11.60 -8.65
N GLU A 426 12.22 -11.12 -8.94
CA GLU A 426 11.50 -10.25 -8.02
C GLU A 426 11.12 -10.90 -6.70
N GLY A 427 11.59 -10.27 -5.62
CA GLY A 427 10.97 -10.25 -4.30
C GLY A 427 10.36 -8.88 -4.04
N VAL A 428 11.04 -7.97 -3.33
CA VAL A 428 10.46 -6.64 -3.03
C VAL A 428 10.22 -5.95 -4.36
N GLY A 429 11.24 -5.91 -5.21
CA GLY A 429 11.27 -5.41 -6.57
C GLY A 429 11.68 -3.94 -6.66
N LYS A 430 12.48 -3.44 -5.70
CA LYS A 430 13.10 -2.12 -5.85
C LYS A 430 14.15 -2.19 -6.96
N ALA A 431 14.05 -1.27 -7.91
CA ALA A 431 14.99 -1.15 -9.02
C ALA A 431 16.00 -0.04 -8.71
N TRP A 432 16.12 0.96 -9.58
CA TRP A 432 17.02 2.09 -9.39
C TRP A 432 16.75 2.88 -8.09
N HIS A 433 17.83 3.26 -7.41
CA HIS A 433 17.79 3.98 -6.15
C HIS A 433 17.62 5.50 -6.36
N ALA A 434 16.45 6.03 -6.01
CA ALA A 434 16.26 7.46 -5.89
C ALA A 434 16.94 7.98 -4.63
N GLU A 435 17.71 9.07 -4.75
CA GLU A 435 18.33 9.80 -3.62
C GLU A 435 17.26 10.36 -2.67
N ALA A 436 16.79 9.53 -1.75
CA ALA A 436 15.83 9.86 -0.72
C ALA A 436 16.54 10.15 0.59
N VAL A 437 16.18 11.24 1.27
CA VAL A 437 16.70 11.58 2.60
C VAL A 437 15.55 12.16 3.41
N ALA A 438 15.41 11.80 4.70
CA ALA A 438 14.63 12.58 5.66
C ALA A 438 15.57 13.55 6.39
N TYR A 439 15.45 14.85 6.14
CA TYR A 439 16.46 15.82 6.56
C TYR A 439 16.35 16.26 8.04
N PRO A 440 17.48 16.73 8.64
CA PRO A 440 18.88 16.53 8.19
C PRO A 440 19.50 15.25 8.73
N TYR A 441 19.78 14.29 7.85
CA TYR A 441 20.39 12.99 8.13
C TYR A 441 19.62 12.17 9.18
N ASP A 442 19.05 11.05 8.74
CA ASP A 442 18.14 10.19 9.50
C ASP A 442 18.85 9.24 10.49
N GLN A 443 20.11 9.49 10.85
CA GLN A 443 20.87 8.62 11.77
C GLN A 443 20.14 8.27 13.08
N TYR A 444 19.26 9.16 13.55
CA TYR A 444 18.47 8.95 14.76
C TYR A 444 17.16 8.17 14.53
N SER A 445 16.70 8.00 13.28
CA SER A 445 15.50 7.21 12.96
C SER A 445 15.67 5.73 13.25
N ASN A 446 16.92 5.25 13.31
CA ASN A 446 17.26 3.87 13.67
C ASN A 446 17.64 3.71 15.16
N ILE A 447 17.51 4.75 15.98
CA ILE A 447 17.71 4.64 17.44
C ILE A 447 16.37 4.31 18.10
N TRP A 448 16.34 3.21 18.86
CA TRP A 448 15.18 2.75 19.62
C TRP A 448 15.63 1.91 20.83
N PHE A 449 14.75 1.79 21.82
CA PHE A 449 15.07 1.13 23.10
C PHE A 449 14.46 -0.25 23.21
N GLN A 450 13.33 -0.49 22.53
CA GLN A 450 12.85 -1.83 22.19
C GLN A 450 12.22 -1.82 20.79
N SER A 451 12.11 -2.99 20.16
CA SER A 451 11.43 -3.16 18.88
C SER A 451 10.58 -4.43 18.87
N ILE A 452 9.35 -4.32 18.40
CA ILE A 452 8.36 -5.42 18.35
C ILE A 452 7.82 -5.59 16.94
N LYS A 453 7.12 -6.71 16.68
CA LYS A 453 6.29 -6.82 15.47
C LYS A 453 5.19 -5.76 15.53
N SER A 454 4.98 -5.05 14.43
CA SER A 454 4.04 -3.92 14.33
C SER A 454 2.63 -4.27 14.81
N ASP A 455 2.11 -5.43 14.39
CA ASP A 455 0.75 -5.89 14.72
C ASP A 455 0.58 -6.31 16.19
N ARG A 456 1.66 -6.30 16.99
CA ARG A 456 1.65 -6.85 18.36
C ARG A 456 1.62 -5.80 19.47
N TRP A 457 1.55 -4.51 19.13
CA TRP A 457 1.49 -3.45 20.13
C TRP A 457 0.26 -3.59 21.05
N ALA A 458 -0.92 -3.90 20.47
CA ALA A 458 -2.16 -4.04 21.23
C ALA A 458 -2.08 -5.25 22.18
N HIS A 459 -1.56 -6.37 21.68
CA HIS A 459 -1.28 -7.53 22.51
C HIS A 459 -0.33 -7.21 23.67
N CYS A 460 0.75 -6.44 23.39
CA CYS A 460 1.70 -5.99 24.41
C CYS A 460 1.03 -5.14 25.49
N VAL A 461 0.25 -4.12 25.11
CA VAL A 461 -0.43 -3.21 26.04
C VAL A 461 -1.44 -3.94 26.92
N LEU A 462 -2.25 -4.82 26.32
CA LEU A 462 -3.34 -5.49 27.04
C LEU A 462 -2.86 -6.51 28.07
N ASN A 463 -1.70 -7.12 27.83
CA ASN A 463 -1.19 -8.24 28.64
C ASN A 463 0.04 -7.87 29.48
N TYR A 464 0.54 -6.63 29.38
CA TYR A 464 1.70 -6.18 30.16
C TYR A 464 1.50 -6.36 31.68
N PRO A 465 2.52 -6.86 32.43
CA PRO A 465 3.85 -7.28 31.99
C PRO A 465 3.93 -8.77 31.59
N ASN A 466 2.82 -9.51 31.61
CA ASN A 466 2.76 -10.96 31.43
C ASN A 466 2.75 -11.37 29.96
N VAL A 467 3.74 -10.90 29.21
CA VAL A 467 3.93 -11.16 27.77
C VAL A 467 5.29 -11.80 27.55
N LYS A 468 5.36 -12.78 26.65
CA LYS A 468 6.63 -13.40 26.30
C LYS A 468 7.28 -12.71 25.10
N ARG A 469 8.61 -12.80 25.01
CA ARG A 469 9.37 -12.19 23.92
C ARG A 469 8.96 -12.71 22.53
N GLU A 470 8.70 -14.00 22.42
CA GLU A 470 8.29 -14.65 21.18
C GLU A 470 6.88 -14.23 20.71
N GLU A 471 6.00 -13.87 21.64
CA GLU A 471 4.62 -13.45 21.35
C GLU A 471 4.60 -12.11 20.62
N ILE A 472 5.45 -11.16 21.04
CA ILE A 472 5.55 -9.83 20.41
C ILE A 472 6.65 -9.72 19.36
N GLY A 473 7.40 -10.80 19.15
CA GLY A 473 8.61 -10.80 18.30
C GLY A 473 9.63 -9.77 18.77
N LEU A 474 9.97 -9.77 20.05
CA LEU A 474 10.89 -8.80 20.63
C LEU A 474 12.28 -8.93 20.00
N TRP A 475 12.77 -7.81 19.46
CA TRP A 475 14.09 -7.74 18.84
C TRP A 475 15.20 -8.04 19.84
N GLN A 476 16.13 -8.91 19.44
CA GLN A 476 17.26 -9.31 20.28
C GLN A 476 18.24 -8.15 20.54
N ARG A 477 18.67 -7.96 21.78
CA ARG A 477 19.65 -6.93 22.16
C ARG A 477 20.96 -7.54 22.68
N GLU A 478 22.01 -6.74 22.58
CA GLU A 478 23.35 -7.09 23.10
C GLU A 478 23.66 -6.40 24.44
N ASP A 479 22.75 -5.54 24.91
CA ASP A 479 22.88 -4.82 26.18
C ASP A 479 22.06 -5.47 27.31
N ASN A 480 22.07 -4.85 28.49
CA ASN A 480 21.36 -5.33 29.67
C ASN A 480 19.83 -5.19 29.59
N THR A 481 19.29 -4.74 28.45
CA THR A 481 17.84 -4.63 28.22
C THR A 481 17.30 -5.72 27.29
N ASP A 482 18.13 -6.70 26.86
CA ASP A 482 17.64 -7.87 26.12
C ASP A 482 16.54 -8.60 26.90
N GLY A 483 15.44 -8.93 26.20
CA GLY A 483 14.28 -9.58 26.80
C GLY A 483 13.35 -8.67 27.61
N GLN A 484 13.66 -7.38 27.79
CA GLN A 484 12.78 -6.46 28.52
C GLN A 484 11.53 -6.11 27.70
N ILE A 485 10.35 -6.47 28.23
CA ILE A 485 9.06 -6.14 27.60
C ILE A 485 8.80 -4.63 27.68
N PRO A 486 8.48 -3.96 26.56
CA PRO A 486 8.21 -2.52 26.55
C PRO A 486 6.92 -2.19 27.31
N ASN A 487 6.98 -1.18 28.20
CA ASN A 487 5.83 -0.69 28.95
C ASN A 487 5.16 0.46 28.21
N ILE A 488 4.43 0.14 27.14
CA ILE A 488 3.83 1.16 26.27
C ILE A 488 2.71 1.90 27.01
N LYS A 489 2.82 3.23 27.05
CA LYS A 489 1.86 4.16 27.68
C LYS A 489 1.38 5.28 26.77
N GLY A 490 2.08 5.53 25.67
CA GLY A 490 1.61 6.47 24.69
C GLY A 490 1.96 6.11 23.26
N ILE A 491 1.20 6.68 22.34
CA ILE A 491 1.43 6.63 20.91
C ILE A 491 1.71 8.03 20.41
N PHE A 492 2.74 8.15 19.59
CA PHE A 492 2.94 9.31 18.76
C PHE A 492 2.72 8.90 17.31
N TRP A 493 1.80 9.57 16.62
CA TRP A 493 1.35 9.14 15.31
C TRP A 493 1.41 10.25 14.28
N GLN A 494 2.06 9.94 13.15
CA GLN A 494 2.33 10.85 12.05
C GLN A 494 1.79 10.29 10.72
N GLY A 495 0.67 10.82 10.23
CA GLY A 495 0.24 10.67 8.83
C GLY A 495 -0.11 9.24 8.35
N SER A 496 -0.80 8.44 9.16
CA SER A 496 -1.33 7.12 8.77
C SER A 496 -2.81 6.96 9.23
N ASP A 497 -3.39 5.75 9.31
CA ASP A 497 -4.72 5.48 9.92
C ASP A 497 -4.74 4.06 10.49
N TRP A 498 -4.63 3.95 11.81
CA TRP A 498 -4.40 2.67 12.49
C TRP A 498 -5.53 1.67 12.31
N PHE A 499 -6.78 2.11 12.49
CA PHE A 499 -7.98 1.28 12.30
C PHE A 499 -8.28 0.97 10.82
N ASN A 500 -7.29 1.12 9.94
CA ASN A 500 -7.29 0.68 8.55
C ASN A 500 -5.95 0.06 8.12
N GLN A 501 -4.94 0.08 8.97
CA GLN A 501 -3.59 -0.38 8.64
C GLN A 501 -3.11 -1.49 9.55
N LEU A 502 -3.74 -1.72 10.69
CA LEU A 502 -3.39 -2.80 11.60
C LEU A 502 -4.55 -3.78 11.68
N THR A 503 -4.26 -5.00 12.14
CA THR A 503 -5.26 -6.06 12.17
C THR A 503 -5.92 -6.15 13.54
N ASN A 504 -7.15 -6.67 13.55
CA ASN A 504 -7.94 -6.89 14.76
C ASN A 504 -8.28 -5.56 15.46
N ILE A 505 -8.96 -4.68 14.72
CA ILE A 505 -9.36 -3.34 15.16
C ILE A 505 -10.05 -3.35 16.52
N ASN A 506 -10.89 -4.35 16.83
CA ASN A 506 -11.56 -4.46 18.13
C ASN A 506 -10.56 -4.54 19.30
N LYS A 507 -9.48 -5.30 19.14
CA LYS A 507 -8.40 -5.42 20.12
C LYS A 507 -7.56 -4.15 20.21
N GLU A 508 -7.34 -3.47 19.08
CA GLU A 508 -6.68 -2.16 19.06
C GLU A 508 -7.48 -1.10 19.82
N ILE A 509 -8.80 -1.06 19.65
CA ILE A 509 -9.71 -0.17 20.38
C ILE A 509 -9.66 -0.47 21.88
N GLU A 510 -9.58 -1.73 22.30
CA GLU A 510 -9.39 -2.07 23.72
C GLU A 510 -8.05 -1.54 24.24
N ALA A 511 -6.97 -1.73 23.47
CA ALA A 511 -5.61 -1.35 23.87
C ALA A 511 -5.42 0.17 23.92
N ILE A 512 -5.91 0.90 22.93
CA ILE A 512 -5.74 2.37 22.85
C ILE A 512 -6.41 3.06 24.04
N ASN A 513 -7.51 2.50 24.55
CA ASN A 513 -8.21 3.02 25.73
C ASN A 513 -7.39 2.91 27.03
N LYS A 514 -6.37 2.05 27.10
CA LYS A 514 -5.47 1.93 28.27
C LYS A 514 -4.28 2.91 28.24
N LEU A 515 -4.11 3.68 27.17
CA LEU A 515 -2.98 4.60 27.02
C LEU A 515 -3.22 5.94 27.69
N GLU A 516 -2.14 6.58 28.11
CA GLU A 516 -2.14 7.89 28.76
C GLU A 516 -1.93 9.07 27.79
N LEU A 517 -1.45 8.79 26.58
CA LEU A 517 -1.24 9.80 25.55
C LEU A 517 -1.37 9.19 24.15
N VAL A 518 -2.16 9.82 23.31
CA VAL A 518 -2.30 9.54 21.88
C VAL A 518 -2.27 10.87 21.16
N VAL A 519 -1.19 11.12 20.42
CA VAL A 519 -1.04 12.33 19.58
C VAL A 519 -1.22 11.94 18.13
N CYS A 520 -2.17 12.57 17.45
CA CYS A 520 -2.43 12.34 16.03
C CYS A 520 -2.09 13.61 15.24
N MET A 521 -1.12 13.47 14.34
CA MET A 521 -0.73 14.48 13.36
C MET A 521 -1.25 14.08 11.99
N ASP A 522 -2.27 14.78 11.50
CA ASP A 522 -2.85 14.54 10.17
C ASP A 522 -3.41 15.83 9.56
N SER A 523 -3.65 15.78 8.25
CA SER A 523 -4.42 16.79 7.53
C SER A 523 -5.94 16.62 7.69
N THR A 524 -6.42 15.43 8.03
CA THR A 524 -7.85 15.10 8.12
C THR A 524 -8.06 14.23 9.35
N ILE A 525 -9.17 14.37 10.07
CA ILE A 525 -9.47 13.39 11.11
C ILE A 525 -9.77 12.05 10.46
N THR A 526 -8.88 11.08 10.66
CA THR A 526 -9.08 9.67 10.33
C THR A 526 -9.84 8.97 11.47
N PRO A 527 -10.40 7.76 11.26
CA PRO A 527 -10.99 6.95 12.31
C PRO A 527 -10.16 6.86 13.60
N SER A 528 -8.86 6.59 13.48
CA SER A 528 -8.00 6.55 14.66
C SER A 528 -7.82 7.91 15.32
N GLY A 529 -7.95 9.02 14.59
CA GLY A 529 -7.87 10.38 15.13
C GLY A 529 -8.98 10.68 16.14
N LEU A 530 -10.14 10.03 16.01
CA LEU A 530 -11.25 10.15 16.97
C LEU A 530 -10.90 9.60 18.37
N TYR A 531 -9.81 8.84 18.49
CA TYR A 531 -9.32 8.27 19.74
C TYR A 531 -8.09 9.01 20.29
N ALA A 532 -7.64 10.08 19.61
CA ALA A 532 -6.53 10.89 20.07
C ALA A 532 -6.87 11.70 21.33
N ASP A 533 -5.86 12.01 22.14
CA ASP A 533 -5.93 13.05 23.19
C ASP A 533 -5.75 14.43 22.57
N ILE A 534 -4.81 14.53 21.61
CA ILE A 534 -4.46 15.76 20.90
C ILE A 534 -4.46 15.51 19.40
N LEU A 535 -5.14 16.37 18.66
CA LEU A 535 -5.11 16.47 17.21
C LEU A 535 -4.26 17.68 16.80
N LEU A 536 -3.24 17.46 15.97
CA LEU A 536 -2.38 18.53 15.45
C LEU A 536 -2.62 18.68 13.93
N PRO A 537 -3.09 19.85 13.45
CA PRO A 537 -3.38 20.07 12.04
C PRO A 537 -2.11 20.16 11.20
N ILE A 538 -1.94 19.21 10.29
CA ILE A 538 -0.78 19.16 9.39
C ILE A 538 -1.12 19.73 8.02
N ALA A 539 -0.21 20.53 7.48
CA ALA A 539 -0.25 21.04 6.12
C ALA A 539 -0.15 19.89 5.10
N THR A 540 -1.05 19.89 4.11
CA THR A 540 -1.00 18.98 2.97
C THR A 540 0.21 19.29 2.08
N HIS A 541 0.49 18.39 1.13
CA HIS A 541 1.56 18.57 0.15
C HIS A 541 1.34 19.73 -0.84
N PHE A 542 0.17 20.37 -0.84
CA PHE A 542 -0.07 21.61 -1.59
C PHE A 542 0.20 22.87 -0.77
N GLU A 543 0.42 22.74 0.53
CA GLU A 543 0.53 23.83 1.50
C GLU A 543 1.97 24.00 2.03
N ARG A 544 2.95 23.29 1.45
CA ARG A 544 4.35 23.30 1.91
C ARG A 544 5.32 22.93 0.78
N HIS A 545 6.59 23.24 1.00
CA HIS A 545 7.69 22.88 0.10
C HIS A 545 8.17 21.44 0.33
N ASP A 546 8.34 20.68 -0.75
CA ASP A 546 8.91 19.34 -0.73
C ASP A 546 9.33 18.87 -2.13
N VAL A 547 9.82 17.64 -2.25
CA VAL A 547 10.08 16.96 -3.53
C VAL A 547 9.50 15.55 -3.51
N ALA A 548 8.88 15.15 -4.62
CA ALA A 548 8.41 13.80 -4.86
C ALA A 548 9.52 12.93 -5.46
N LEU A 549 9.63 11.73 -4.90
CA LEU A 549 10.51 10.68 -5.37
C LEU A 549 9.66 9.49 -5.85
N PRO A 550 10.06 8.72 -6.86
CA PRO A 550 9.50 7.40 -7.09
C PRO A 550 9.73 6.55 -5.83
N TRP A 551 8.75 5.70 -5.48
CA TRP A 551 8.88 4.86 -4.28
C TRP A 551 9.53 3.51 -4.59
N TYR A 552 9.05 2.89 -5.67
CA TYR A 552 9.37 1.52 -6.03
C TYR A 552 10.36 1.45 -7.19
N LYS A 553 10.07 2.21 -8.25
CA LYS A 553 10.86 2.42 -9.45
C LYS A 553 10.31 3.60 -10.26
N GLY A 554 11.10 4.11 -11.19
CA GLY A 554 10.75 5.23 -12.06
C GLY A 554 11.87 6.27 -12.19
N HIS A 555 11.91 6.95 -13.34
CA HIS A 555 13.00 7.84 -13.72
C HIS A 555 12.62 9.31 -13.64
N TYR A 556 12.25 9.76 -12.45
CA TYR A 556 11.83 11.15 -12.27
C TYR A 556 12.02 11.70 -10.87
N TYR A 557 12.07 13.02 -10.79
CA TYR A 557 11.88 13.82 -9.60
C TYR A 557 10.80 14.86 -9.89
N ILE A 558 9.87 15.11 -8.96
CA ILE A 558 8.82 16.13 -9.15
C ILE A 558 8.91 17.14 -8.01
N HIS A 559 9.13 18.40 -8.34
CA HIS A 559 9.13 19.48 -7.37
C HIS A 559 7.71 19.65 -6.80
N ARG A 560 7.59 19.87 -5.48
CA ARG A 560 6.34 20.20 -4.82
C ARG A 560 6.47 21.54 -4.11
N PRO A 561 6.21 22.66 -4.80
CA PRO A 561 6.18 23.96 -4.14
C PRO A 561 4.95 24.08 -3.23
N LYS A 562 5.00 25.03 -2.30
CA LYS A 562 3.79 25.57 -1.65
C LYS A 562 2.89 26.17 -2.74
N VAL A 563 1.80 25.48 -3.08
CA VAL A 563 0.85 25.87 -4.15
C VAL A 563 -0.15 26.89 -3.61
N ILE A 564 -0.61 26.68 -2.38
CA ILE A 564 -1.47 27.61 -1.63
C ILE A 564 -0.92 27.80 -0.22
N GLU A 565 -1.32 28.84 0.50
CA GLU A 565 -0.97 28.98 1.90
C GLU A 565 -1.65 27.89 2.76
N PRO A 566 -1.03 27.46 3.88
CA PRO A 566 -1.65 26.53 4.82
C PRO A 566 -3.04 26.98 5.25
N MET A 567 -4.03 26.09 5.11
CA MET A 567 -5.39 26.37 5.54
C MET A 567 -5.52 26.33 7.06
N GLY A 568 -6.27 27.29 7.60
CA GLY A 568 -6.51 27.41 9.03
C GLY A 568 -5.22 27.77 9.77
N GLU A 569 -4.90 27.01 10.80
CA GLU A 569 -3.65 27.12 11.55
C GLU A 569 -2.71 25.93 11.28
N SER A 570 -2.90 25.22 10.17
CA SER A 570 -2.09 24.03 9.85
C SER A 570 -0.59 24.36 9.79
N LYS A 571 0.24 23.44 10.30
CA LYS A 571 1.71 23.52 10.29
C LYS A 571 2.32 22.32 9.59
N THR A 572 3.55 22.42 9.11
CA THR A 572 4.24 21.23 8.57
C THR A 572 4.68 20.29 9.69
N ASP A 573 4.85 19.00 9.38
CA ASP A 573 5.42 18.03 10.34
C ASP A 573 6.75 18.54 10.92
N PHE A 574 7.60 19.13 10.06
CA PHE A 574 8.92 19.59 10.46
C PHE A 574 8.86 20.80 11.39
N GLN A 575 7.91 21.72 11.19
CA GLN A 575 7.65 22.83 12.12
C GLN A 575 7.25 22.29 13.50
N VAL A 576 6.30 21.35 13.54
CA VAL A 576 5.80 20.78 14.80
C VAL A 576 6.90 20.07 15.58
N PHE A 577 7.66 19.18 14.93
CA PHE A 577 8.73 18.46 15.64
C PHE A 577 9.88 19.37 16.06
N THR A 578 10.25 20.35 15.24
CA THR A 578 11.26 21.36 15.62
C THR A 578 10.82 22.09 16.88
N GLU A 579 9.58 22.54 16.92
CA GLU A 579 9.04 23.30 18.04
C GLU A 579 8.88 22.44 19.32
N LEU A 580 8.47 21.17 19.18
CA LEU A 580 8.48 20.22 20.31
C LEU A 580 9.89 19.99 20.86
N ALA A 581 10.91 19.92 20.00
CA ALA A 581 12.29 19.78 20.45
C ALA A 581 12.75 20.99 21.29
N TYR A 582 12.42 22.20 20.85
CA TYR A 582 12.66 23.43 21.63
C TYR A 582 11.93 23.44 22.97
N ARG A 583 10.66 23.01 23.01
CA ARG A 583 9.88 22.95 24.26
C ARG A 583 10.44 21.94 25.27
N ILE A 584 10.92 20.80 24.80
CA ILE A 584 11.41 19.72 25.67
C ILE A 584 12.82 20.01 26.17
N GLY A 585 13.73 20.47 25.30
CA GLY A 585 15.17 20.55 25.61
C GLY A 585 15.81 21.90 25.33
N GLY A 586 15.01 22.96 25.13
CA GLY A 586 15.51 24.30 24.82
C GLY A 586 16.35 24.35 23.56
N ASP A 587 17.29 25.29 23.52
CA ASP A 587 18.17 25.49 22.36
C ASP A 587 19.02 24.25 22.04
N VAL A 588 19.41 23.48 23.06
CA VAL A 588 20.26 22.28 22.87
C VAL A 588 19.55 21.25 22.01
N PHE A 589 18.31 20.88 22.37
CA PHE A 589 17.58 19.88 21.61
C PHE A 589 17.02 20.46 20.30
N GLY A 590 16.51 21.69 20.33
CA GLY A 590 16.00 22.37 19.14
C GLY A 590 17.03 22.48 18.02
N GLN A 591 18.23 22.99 18.32
CA GLN A 591 19.31 23.15 17.33
C GLN A 591 19.91 21.80 16.90
N ALA A 592 19.97 20.81 17.80
CA ALA A 592 20.40 19.47 17.41
C ALA A 592 19.40 18.81 16.45
N PHE A 593 18.10 18.99 16.68
CA PHE A 593 17.06 18.42 15.83
C PHE A 593 17.01 19.11 14.46
N ASN A 594 17.01 20.45 14.43
CA ASN A 594 16.96 21.26 13.21
C ASN A 594 18.10 22.31 13.19
N PRO A 595 19.32 21.93 12.77
CA PRO A 595 20.52 22.78 12.79
C PRO A 595 20.49 24.00 11.88
N LYS A 596 19.56 24.07 10.91
CA LYS A 596 19.40 25.28 10.05
C LYS A 596 18.32 26.23 10.56
N ALA A 597 17.65 25.89 11.66
CA ALA A 597 16.52 26.63 12.18
C ALA A 597 16.76 27.15 13.60
N ASN A 598 15.99 28.17 13.95
CA ASN A 598 15.72 28.54 15.32
C ASN A 598 14.21 28.40 15.58
N ARG A 599 13.73 28.84 16.74
CA ARG A 599 12.31 28.74 17.11
C ARG A 599 11.35 29.51 16.18
N ASP A 600 11.82 30.55 15.50
CA ASP A 600 11.02 31.34 14.53
C ASP A 600 10.59 30.50 13.31
N TYR A 601 11.26 29.38 13.05
CA TYR A 601 10.88 28.42 12.01
C TYR A 601 9.42 27.94 12.13
N PHE A 602 8.87 27.91 13.34
CA PHE A 602 7.46 27.58 13.56
C PHE A 602 6.50 28.58 12.87
N HIS A 603 6.93 29.83 12.67
CA HIS A 603 6.16 30.88 12.01
C HIS A 603 6.64 31.15 10.58
N VAL A 604 7.95 31.05 10.31
CA VAL A 604 8.57 31.37 9.01
C VAL A 604 9.52 30.24 8.58
N ASN A 605 9.03 29.31 7.76
CA ASN A 605 9.78 28.11 7.35
C ASN A 605 10.42 28.18 5.95
N ASP A 606 9.91 29.03 5.06
CA ASP A 606 10.24 28.98 3.61
C ASP A 606 11.75 29.04 3.32
N HIS A 607 12.50 29.91 4.02
CA HIS A 607 13.95 30.04 3.83
C HIS A 607 14.75 28.80 4.27
N VAL A 608 14.30 28.13 5.33
CA VAL A 608 14.95 26.92 5.85
C VAL A 608 14.63 25.73 4.95
N ASP A 609 13.37 25.59 4.53
CA ASP A 609 12.94 24.53 3.61
C ASP A 609 13.67 24.63 2.26
N GLU A 610 13.75 25.84 1.69
CA GLU A 610 14.51 26.11 0.45
C GLU A 610 15.99 25.76 0.61
N ALA A 611 16.61 26.08 1.74
CA ALA A 611 18.01 25.76 2.00
C ALA A 611 18.27 24.25 2.03
N TYR A 612 17.38 23.47 2.67
CA TYR A 612 17.49 22.01 2.70
C TYR A 612 17.27 21.38 1.33
N LEU A 613 16.23 21.80 0.59
CA LEU A 613 15.91 21.22 -0.72
C LEU A 613 16.98 21.56 -1.77
N ARG A 614 17.51 22.79 -1.74
CA ARG A 614 18.64 23.17 -2.60
C ARG A 614 19.87 22.32 -2.30
N GLU A 615 20.25 22.19 -1.02
CA GLU A 615 21.41 21.38 -0.63
C GLU A 615 21.23 19.92 -1.05
N TRP A 616 20.04 19.36 -0.87
CA TRP A 616 19.72 18.01 -1.35
C TRP A 616 19.90 17.88 -2.86
N TRP A 617 19.34 18.81 -3.64
CA TRP A 617 19.45 18.76 -5.09
C TRP A 617 20.90 18.90 -5.57
N GLU A 618 21.62 19.90 -5.06
CA GLU A 618 22.99 20.23 -5.51
C GLU A 618 24.03 19.22 -5.00
N GLN A 619 23.93 18.78 -3.74
CA GLN A 619 24.97 17.97 -3.08
C GLN A 619 24.69 16.46 -3.10
N LYS A 620 23.45 16.03 -3.37
CA LYS A 620 23.08 14.61 -3.48
C LYS A 620 22.71 14.24 -4.90
N VAL A 621 21.64 14.82 -5.43
CA VAL A 621 21.11 14.43 -6.75
C VAL A 621 22.08 14.78 -7.88
N MET A 622 22.44 16.06 -8.03
CA MET A 622 23.36 16.49 -9.09
C MET A 622 24.75 15.86 -8.93
N HIS A 623 25.25 15.79 -7.70
CA HIS A 623 26.60 15.25 -7.44
C HIS A 623 26.71 13.74 -7.70
N HIS A 624 25.78 12.93 -7.17
CA HIS A 624 25.85 11.47 -7.31
C HIS A 624 25.31 10.94 -8.64
N GLN A 625 24.29 11.60 -9.20
CA GLN A 625 23.60 11.13 -10.41
C GLN A 625 24.00 11.89 -11.68
N HIS A 626 24.95 12.82 -11.56
CA HIS A 626 25.48 13.62 -12.66
C HIS A 626 24.39 14.39 -13.44
N VAL A 627 23.36 14.86 -12.73
CA VAL A 627 22.27 15.67 -13.30
C VAL A 627 22.77 17.08 -13.62
N ASP A 628 22.45 17.57 -14.83
CA ASP A 628 22.88 18.89 -15.34
C ASP A 628 21.81 19.99 -15.20
N MET A 629 20.65 19.66 -14.63
CA MET A 629 19.56 20.59 -14.37
C MET A 629 19.79 21.31 -13.03
N SER A 630 19.91 22.64 -13.06
CA SER A 630 20.07 23.43 -11.83
C SER A 630 18.80 23.40 -10.97
N TRP A 631 18.92 23.70 -9.67
CA TRP A 631 17.76 23.82 -8.77
C TRP A 631 16.73 24.83 -9.27
N GLU A 632 17.18 25.97 -9.83
CA GLU A 632 16.26 26.98 -10.38
C GLU A 632 15.52 26.48 -11.62
N GLU A 633 16.20 25.79 -12.53
CA GLU A 633 15.55 25.18 -13.70
C GLU A 633 14.57 24.07 -13.27
N PHE A 634 14.96 23.23 -12.30
CA PHE A 634 14.10 22.19 -11.76
C PHE A 634 12.82 22.77 -11.13
N LYS A 635 12.92 23.86 -10.35
CA LYS A 635 11.74 24.56 -9.82
C LYS A 635 10.85 25.12 -10.91
N GLN A 636 11.43 25.76 -11.93
CA GLN A 636 10.69 26.36 -13.05
C GLN A 636 9.93 25.31 -13.86
N ARG A 637 10.55 24.16 -14.11
CA ARG A 637 9.95 23.04 -14.86
C ARG A 637 8.99 22.22 -14.02
N GLY A 638 9.31 22.06 -12.74
CA GLY A 638 8.59 21.28 -11.76
C GLY A 638 8.77 19.77 -11.86
N VAL A 639 9.42 19.26 -12.90
CA VAL A 639 9.73 17.83 -13.06
C VAL A 639 11.09 17.65 -13.75
N TYR A 640 11.88 16.72 -13.25
CA TYR A 640 13.05 16.18 -13.92
C TYR A 640 12.76 14.73 -14.30
N LYS A 641 12.82 14.39 -15.59
CA LYS A 641 12.76 13.03 -16.10
C LYS A 641 14.12 12.72 -16.72
N PHE A 642 14.57 11.49 -16.58
CA PHE A 642 15.85 11.06 -17.12
C PHE A 642 15.72 9.66 -17.72
N THR A 643 16.71 9.28 -18.52
CA THR A 643 16.76 8.00 -19.22
C THR A 643 18.06 7.29 -18.87
N PHE A 644 18.04 5.96 -18.88
CA PHE A 644 19.27 5.17 -18.85
C PHE A 644 19.68 4.77 -20.27
N ASP A 645 20.98 4.60 -20.50
CA ASP A 645 21.50 4.06 -21.77
C ASP A 645 20.96 2.66 -22.07
N GLN A 646 20.58 1.92 -21.02
CA GLN A 646 19.95 0.61 -21.10
C GLN A 646 19.01 0.39 -19.90
N PRO A 647 17.92 -0.39 -20.07
CA PRO A 647 17.03 -0.74 -18.97
C PRO A 647 17.78 -1.38 -17.80
N HIS A 648 17.49 -0.93 -16.58
CA HIS A 648 18.05 -1.51 -15.37
C HIS A 648 17.45 -2.91 -15.13
N VAL A 649 18.33 -3.90 -14.97
CA VAL A 649 17.96 -5.29 -14.68
C VAL A 649 18.69 -5.73 -13.43
N ALA A 650 17.92 -6.15 -12.43
CA ALA A 650 18.44 -6.65 -11.17
C ALA A 650 19.36 -7.84 -11.41
N PHE A 651 20.49 -7.81 -10.72
CA PHE A 651 21.52 -8.83 -10.73
C PHE A 651 22.23 -9.08 -12.06
N ARG A 652 22.10 -8.17 -13.05
CA ARG A 652 22.81 -8.34 -14.33
C ARG A 652 24.32 -8.50 -14.14
N ASP A 653 24.94 -7.66 -13.32
CA ASP A 653 26.38 -7.73 -13.06
C ASP A 653 26.81 -9.04 -12.36
N GLN A 654 26.00 -9.53 -11.42
CA GLN A 654 26.25 -10.82 -10.76
C GLN A 654 26.23 -11.96 -11.76
N ILE A 655 25.31 -11.94 -12.73
CA ILE A 655 25.15 -13.00 -13.72
C ILE A 655 26.14 -12.88 -14.88
N GLU A 656 26.36 -11.69 -15.43
CA GLU A 656 27.24 -11.47 -16.59
C GLU A 656 28.72 -11.39 -16.19
N ASN A 657 29.02 -10.74 -15.07
CA ASN A 657 30.41 -10.45 -14.65
C ASN A 657 30.87 -11.29 -13.44
N GLY A 658 29.99 -12.11 -12.85
CA GLY A 658 30.33 -12.97 -11.72
C GLY A 658 30.59 -12.23 -10.42
N THR A 659 30.09 -11.00 -10.27
CA THR A 659 30.14 -10.28 -8.99
C THR A 659 29.38 -11.06 -7.92
N PRO A 660 29.87 -11.15 -6.67
CA PRO A 660 29.15 -11.84 -5.60
C PRO A 660 27.80 -11.17 -5.28
N PHE A 661 26.80 -11.98 -4.93
CA PHE A 661 25.57 -11.51 -4.26
C PHE A 661 25.91 -11.00 -2.85
N GLN A 662 25.03 -10.16 -2.28
CA GLN A 662 25.20 -9.63 -0.92
C GLN A 662 24.79 -10.64 0.17
N THR A 663 24.70 -11.92 -0.17
CA THR A 663 24.42 -13.02 0.75
C THR A 663 25.72 -13.51 1.42
N PRO A 664 25.63 -14.22 2.56
CA PRO A 664 26.80 -14.83 3.20
C PRO A 664 27.63 -15.73 2.26
N SER A 665 26.99 -16.44 1.34
CA SER A 665 27.67 -17.32 0.38
C SER A 665 28.18 -16.62 -0.88
N GLY A 666 27.80 -15.36 -1.12
CA GLY A 666 28.05 -14.68 -2.40
C GLY A 666 27.20 -15.21 -3.57
N LYS A 667 26.23 -16.10 -3.30
CA LYS A 667 25.33 -16.74 -4.29
C LYS A 667 23.86 -16.47 -3.97
N ILE A 668 22.96 -16.83 -4.87
CA ILE A 668 21.51 -16.89 -4.59
C ILE A 668 21.27 -18.01 -3.58
N GLU A 669 20.84 -17.65 -2.37
CA GLU A 669 20.64 -18.60 -1.27
C GLU A 669 19.21 -19.17 -1.29
N ILE A 670 19.07 -20.35 -1.89
CA ILE A 670 17.86 -21.17 -1.73
C ILE A 670 17.88 -21.78 -0.33
N LEU A 671 19.01 -22.35 0.07
CA LEU A 671 19.33 -22.61 1.47
C LEU A 671 19.90 -21.33 2.10
N ALA A 672 19.11 -20.72 2.98
CA ALA A 672 19.47 -19.50 3.70
C ALA A 672 20.44 -19.83 4.85
N THR A 673 21.69 -19.36 4.71
CA THR A 673 22.79 -19.61 5.65
C THR A 673 22.41 -19.16 7.06
N GLN A 674 21.83 -17.96 7.18
CA GLN A 674 21.45 -17.39 8.48
C GLN A 674 20.40 -18.26 9.20
N LEU A 675 19.37 -18.73 8.49
CA LEU A 675 18.31 -19.54 9.10
C LEU A 675 18.82 -20.93 9.50
N ALA A 676 19.68 -21.54 8.69
CA ALA A 676 20.24 -22.86 8.96
C ALA A 676 21.16 -22.91 10.19
N GLN A 677 21.67 -21.74 10.63
CA GLN A 677 22.55 -21.58 11.78
C GLN A 677 21.82 -21.22 13.08
N ILE A 678 20.52 -20.90 13.05
CA ILE A 678 19.75 -20.59 14.27
C ILE A 678 19.52 -21.88 15.07
N THR A 679 19.96 -21.88 16.32
CA THR A 679 19.76 -23.00 17.26
C THR A 679 18.71 -22.71 18.33
N ASP A 680 18.47 -21.44 18.64
CA ASP A 680 17.46 -20.99 19.60
C ASP A 680 16.58 -19.88 19.01
N TRP A 681 15.46 -20.29 18.42
CA TRP A 681 14.50 -19.38 17.80
C TRP A 681 13.84 -18.42 18.80
N LYS A 682 13.70 -18.80 20.07
CA LYS A 682 13.04 -17.98 21.08
C LYS A 682 13.84 -16.73 21.43
N ARG A 683 15.17 -16.78 21.24
CA ARG A 683 16.05 -15.62 21.41
C ARG A 683 16.08 -14.69 20.20
N THR A 684 15.50 -15.08 19.07
CA THR A 684 15.41 -14.23 17.88
C THR A 684 14.14 -13.37 17.91
N MET A 685 14.12 -12.29 17.13
CA MET A 685 12.91 -11.50 16.86
C MET A 685 11.78 -12.30 16.20
N TYR A 686 12.07 -13.44 15.58
CA TYR A 686 11.05 -14.27 14.92
C TYR A 686 10.21 -15.05 15.92
N GLY A 687 10.84 -15.51 17.01
CA GLY A 687 10.23 -16.31 18.09
C GLY A 687 9.98 -17.78 17.74
N TYR A 688 9.81 -18.10 16.45
CA TYR A 688 9.42 -19.41 15.94
C TYR A 688 10.28 -19.82 14.74
N GLU A 689 10.36 -21.12 14.48
CA GLU A 689 11.15 -21.67 13.37
C GLU A 689 10.64 -21.21 12.01
N ILE A 690 11.60 -20.82 11.16
CA ILE A 690 11.39 -20.56 9.74
C ILE A 690 12.26 -21.55 8.97
N PRO A 691 11.70 -22.39 8.07
CA PRO A 691 12.49 -23.34 7.29
C PRO A 691 13.64 -22.66 6.55
N TYR A 692 14.84 -23.25 6.61
CA TYR A 692 16.03 -22.69 5.96
C TYR A 692 16.05 -22.91 4.45
N ILE A 693 15.19 -23.77 3.90
CA ILE A 693 14.84 -23.85 2.46
C ILE A 693 13.36 -23.45 2.26
N PRO A 694 12.93 -23.05 1.05
CA PRO A 694 11.52 -22.75 0.79
C PRO A 694 10.66 -24.01 0.95
N LYS A 695 9.60 -23.94 1.75
CA LYS A 695 8.65 -25.05 1.98
C LYS A 695 7.20 -24.57 1.92
N TRP A 696 6.31 -25.47 1.50
CA TRP A 696 4.88 -25.32 1.77
C TRP A 696 4.62 -25.57 3.26
N ILE A 697 3.86 -24.66 3.88
CA ILE A 697 3.39 -24.78 5.27
C ILE A 697 1.90 -24.43 5.25
N GLU A 698 1.07 -25.27 5.85
CA GLU A 698 -0.37 -25.03 5.92
C GLU A 698 -0.67 -23.79 6.81
N PRO A 699 -1.42 -22.79 6.29
CA PRO A 699 -1.88 -21.65 7.08
C PRO A 699 -2.78 -22.04 8.25
N TRP A 700 -2.78 -21.23 9.32
CA TRP A 700 -3.68 -21.44 10.47
C TRP A 700 -5.17 -21.15 10.17
N GLU A 701 -5.45 -20.43 9.08
CA GLU A 701 -6.79 -20.26 8.49
C GLU A 701 -6.70 -20.38 6.97
N SER A 702 -7.35 -21.41 6.41
CA SER A 702 -7.40 -21.65 4.97
C SER A 702 -8.68 -22.41 4.60
N LEU A 703 -9.03 -22.42 3.32
CA LEU A 703 -10.11 -23.27 2.79
C LEU A 703 -9.83 -24.78 2.90
N ASN A 704 -8.62 -25.19 3.31
CA ASN A 704 -8.31 -26.59 3.62
C ASN A 704 -8.54 -26.91 5.11
N SER A 705 -8.70 -25.89 5.95
CA SER A 705 -8.77 -26.08 7.40
C SER A 705 -10.14 -26.63 7.85
N PRO A 706 -10.19 -27.40 8.96
CA PRO A 706 -11.45 -27.82 9.58
C PRO A 706 -12.35 -26.67 10.03
N LYS A 707 -11.81 -25.45 10.20
CA LYS A 707 -12.58 -24.25 10.57
C LYS A 707 -13.62 -23.88 9.52
N THR A 708 -13.46 -24.35 8.28
CA THR A 708 -14.43 -24.15 7.18
C THR A 708 -15.82 -24.71 7.47
N ALA A 709 -15.95 -25.66 8.41
CA ALA A 709 -17.26 -26.14 8.87
C ALA A 709 -18.08 -25.05 9.57
N LYS A 710 -17.40 -24.06 10.18
CA LYS A 710 -18.04 -22.90 10.84
C LYS A 710 -17.97 -21.64 9.97
N TYR A 711 -16.87 -21.44 9.25
CA TYR A 711 -16.60 -20.25 8.45
C TYR A 711 -16.21 -20.66 7.02
N PRO A 712 -17.19 -20.89 6.13
CA PRO A 712 -16.96 -21.55 4.85
C PRO A 712 -16.30 -20.66 3.78
N PHE A 713 -16.16 -19.35 4.03
CA PHE A 713 -15.61 -18.40 3.07
C PHE A 713 -14.21 -17.92 3.48
N HIS A 714 -13.32 -17.82 2.51
CA HIS A 714 -12.02 -17.15 2.67
C HIS A 714 -12.12 -15.71 2.22
N LEU A 715 -11.83 -14.78 3.11
CA LEU A 715 -11.83 -13.35 2.82
C LEU A 715 -10.44 -12.89 2.36
N ILE A 716 -10.39 -12.18 1.24
CA ILE A 716 -9.19 -11.44 0.81
C ILE A 716 -9.50 -9.95 0.72
N SER A 717 -8.49 -9.11 0.99
CA SER A 717 -8.64 -7.65 1.07
C SER A 717 -7.70 -6.87 0.13
N PRO A 718 -7.85 -7.03 -1.20
CA PRO A 718 -7.00 -6.33 -2.15
C PRO A 718 -7.23 -4.81 -2.11
N HIS A 719 -6.19 -4.05 -2.50
CA HIS A 719 -6.26 -2.60 -2.61
C HIS A 719 -7.32 -2.15 -3.64
N PRO A 720 -8.17 -1.15 -3.33
CA PRO A 720 -9.14 -0.59 -4.27
C PRO A 720 -8.50 0.40 -5.24
N ARG A 721 -9.16 0.64 -6.38
CA ARG A 721 -8.72 1.66 -7.37
C ARG A 721 -9.09 3.10 -7.00
N TRP A 722 -10.06 3.29 -6.11
CA TRP A 722 -10.63 4.59 -5.76
C TRP A 722 -10.13 5.14 -4.42
N ARG A 723 -9.25 4.42 -3.73
CA ARG A 723 -8.55 4.91 -2.54
C ARG A 723 -7.07 4.56 -2.62
N THR A 724 -6.27 5.16 -1.76
CA THR A 724 -4.91 4.72 -1.47
C THR A 724 -4.89 4.39 0.00
N HIS A 725 -4.99 3.10 0.32
CA HIS A 725 -5.33 2.67 1.67
C HIS A 725 -6.66 3.32 2.08
N SER A 726 -6.69 3.97 3.25
CA SER A 726 -7.85 4.73 3.70
C SER A 726 -7.90 6.17 3.20
N ILE A 727 -6.84 6.65 2.54
CA ILE A 727 -6.81 7.99 1.94
C ILE A 727 -7.81 8.03 0.79
N PHE A 728 -8.51 9.14 0.66
CA PHE A 728 -9.61 9.38 -0.27
C PHE A 728 -10.94 8.70 0.08
N ASN A 729 -11.06 7.97 1.20
CA ASN A 729 -12.36 7.39 1.58
C ASN A 729 -13.45 8.45 1.72
N ASN A 730 -13.10 9.64 2.19
CA ASN A 730 -14.04 10.76 2.29
C ASN A 730 -14.28 11.53 0.99
N CYS A 731 -13.62 11.20 -0.12
CA CYS A 731 -13.83 11.86 -1.41
C CYS A 731 -15.16 11.42 -2.05
N SER A 732 -16.14 12.33 -2.12
CA SER A 732 -17.47 12.03 -2.68
C SER A 732 -17.40 11.61 -4.15
N TRP A 733 -16.63 12.30 -4.99
CA TRP A 733 -16.50 11.98 -6.42
C TRP A 733 -16.04 10.54 -6.69
N LEU A 734 -15.14 10.02 -5.85
CA LEU A 734 -14.65 8.65 -5.99
C LEU A 734 -15.69 7.65 -5.51
N ARG A 735 -16.42 7.95 -4.43
CA ARG A 735 -17.51 7.11 -3.90
C ARG A 735 -18.72 7.04 -4.83
N GLU A 736 -19.02 8.10 -5.57
CA GLU A 736 -20.04 8.06 -6.62
C GLU A 736 -19.71 7.08 -7.75
N THR A 737 -18.42 6.76 -7.93
CA THR A 737 -17.96 5.84 -8.98
C THR A 737 -17.82 4.40 -8.48
N TYR A 738 -17.59 4.19 -7.18
CA TYR A 738 -17.34 2.89 -6.57
C TYR A 738 -17.95 2.79 -5.17
N GLU A 739 -18.71 1.72 -4.94
CA GLU A 739 -19.31 1.39 -3.65
C GLU A 739 -18.40 0.45 -2.84
N GLN A 740 -18.47 0.52 -1.50
CA GLN A 740 -17.83 -0.46 -0.64
C GLN A 740 -18.72 -1.70 -0.58
N GLU A 741 -18.31 -2.76 -1.25
CA GLU A 741 -19.10 -3.97 -1.41
C GLU A 741 -18.24 -5.23 -1.24
N VAL A 742 -18.88 -6.35 -0.92
CA VAL A 742 -18.22 -7.66 -1.01
C VAL A 742 -18.49 -8.27 -2.38
N THR A 743 -17.45 -8.68 -3.08
CA THR A 743 -17.58 -9.49 -4.29
C THR A 743 -17.70 -10.96 -3.92
N MET A 744 -18.69 -11.66 -4.48
CA MET A 744 -18.95 -13.09 -4.24
C MET A 744 -19.19 -13.84 -5.56
N ASN A 745 -18.76 -15.11 -5.62
CA ASN A 745 -19.05 -15.96 -6.77
C ASN A 745 -20.57 -16.24 -6.90
N ALA A 746 -21.08 -16.25 -8.13
CA ALA A 746 -22.51 -16.47 -8.41
C ALA A 746 -23.04 -17.83 -7.95
N SER A 747 -22.22 -18.88 -7.96
CA SER A 747 -22.63 -20.19 -7.46
C SER A 747 -22.85 -20.21 -5.94
N ASP A 748 -22.06 -19.44 -5.18
CA ASP A 748 -22.22 -19.33 -3.73
C ASP A 748 -23.37 -18.41 -3.36
N ALA A 749 -23.49 -17.27 -4.06
CA ALA A 749 -24.65 -16.38 -3.91
C ALA A 749 -25.97 -17.14 -4.16
N LYS A 750 -26.01 -18.00 -5.18
CA LYS A 750 -27.17 -18.87 -5.47
C LYS A 750 -27.48 -19.84 -4.34
N LYS A 751 -26.47 -20.47 -3.71
CA LYS A 751 -26.67 -21.38 -2.56
C LYS A 751 -27.23 -20.64 -1.35
N LEU A 752 -26.81 -19.38 -1.14
CA LEU A 752 -27.23 -18.54 -0.02
C LEU A 752 -28.52 -17.75 -0.28
N GLY A 753 -29.05 -17.78 -1.51
CA GLY A 753 -30.23 -16.98 -1.89
C GLY A 753 -29.97 -15.47 -1.96
N ILE A 754 -28.72 -15.08 -2.21
CA ILE A 754 -28.24 -13.69 -2.27
C ILE A 754 -28.18 -13.23 -3.73
N LYS A 755 -28.48 -11.95 -3.98
CA LYS A 755 -28.36 -11.29 -5.28
C LYS A 755 -27.54 -10.00 -5.17
N THR A 756 -27.03 -9.50 -6.29
CA THR A 756 -26.35 -8.20 -6.33
C THR A 756 -27.25 -7.11 -5.74
N GLY A 757 -26.69 -6.29 -4.86
CA GLY A 757 -27.39 -5.22 -4.15
C GLY A 757 -28.08 -5.65 -2.85
N ASP A 758 -28.19 -6.96 -2.58
CA ASP A 758 -28.59 -7.41 -1.24
C ASP A 758 -27.51 -7.02 -0.23
N THR A 759 -27.92 -6.64 0.98
CA THR A 759 -27.01 -6.37 2.09
C THR A 759 -26.73 -7.63 2.88
N VAL A 760 -25.47 -7.83 3.27
CA VAL A 760 -25.01 -8.98 4.06
C VAL A 760 -24.22 -8.57 5.29
N GLU A 761 -24.29 -9.42 6.30
CA GLU A 761 -23.30 -9.47 7.38
C GLU A 761 -22.18 -10.42 6.97
N ILE A 762 -20.93 -10.03 7.24
CA ILE A 762 -19.75 -10.89 7.16
C ILE A 762 -19.13 -10.92 8.56
N TRP A 763 -18.90 -12.12 9.12
CA TRP A 763 -18.41 -12.22 10.49
C TRP A 763 -17.49 -13.42 10.74
N ASN A 764 -16.73 -13.31 11.82
CA ASN A 764 -16.08 -14.42 12.51
C ASN A 764 -16.02 -14.11 14.02
N GLU A 765 -15.16 -14.77 14.78
CA GLU A 765 -15.03 -14.56 16.23
C GLU A 765 -14.42 -13.21 16.62
N ARG A 766 -13.80 -12.50 15.68
CA ARG A 766 -13.08 -11.25 15.93
C ARG A 766 -13.98 -10.02 15.73
N GLY A 767 -14.91 -10.10 14.78
CA GLY A 767 -15.77 -8.97 14.46
C GLY A 767 -16.83 -9.28 13.42
N LYS A 768 -17.55 -8.22 13.05
CA LYS A 768 -18.62 -8.26 12.06
C LYS A 768 -18.65 -6.97 11.26
N VAL A 769 -18.88 -7.09 9.96
CA VAL A 769 -19.07 -5.96 9.05
C VAL A 769 -20.36 -6.11 8.24
N VAL A 770 -20.90 -4.99 7.75
CA VAL A 770 -22.12 -4.94 6.92
C VAL A 770 -21.84 -4.24 5.60
N VAL A 771 -22.11 -4.91 4.48
CA VAL A 771 -21.88 -4.39 3.12
C VAL A 771 -22.91 -4.93 2.12
N PRO A 772 -23.19 -4.21 1.02
CA PRO A 772 -23.85 -4.77 -0.15
C PRO A 772 -22.98 -5.84 -0.82
N VAL A 773 -23.63 -6.72 -1.59
CA VAL A 773 -22.96 -7.78 -2.36
C VAL A 773 -22.93 -7.44 -3.85
N TYR A 774 -21.79 -7.68 -4.48
CA TYR A 774 -21.64 -7.78 -5.93
C TYR A 774 -21.42 -9.23 -6.36
N VAL A 775 -22.41 -9.81 -7.04
CA VAL A 775 -22.37 -11.20 -7.49
C VAL A 775 -21.77 -11.29 -8.90
N THR A 776 -20.75 -12.13 -9.07
CA THR A 776 -20.02 -12.26 -10.34
C THR A 776 -19.43 -13.66 -10.55
N GLU A 777 -19.04 -14.02 -11.78
CA GLU A 777 -18.24 -15.21 -12.09
C GLU A 777 -16.72 -14.91 -12.12
N ARG A 778 -16.33 -13.65 -11.91
CA ARG A 778 -14.93 -13.18 -11.90
C ARG A 778 -14.19 -13.47 -10.59
N CYS A 779 -14.68 -14.39 -9.77
CA CYS A 779 -14.08 -14.77 -8.48
C CYS A 779 -14.29 -16.26 -8.27
N MET A 780 -13.31 -16.96 -7.69
CA MET A 780 -13.46 -18.40 -7.43
C MET A 780 -14.54 -18.68 -6.36
N PRO A 781 -15.25 -19.82 -6.44
CA PRO A 781 -16.16 -20.24 -5.36
C PRO A 781 -15.45 -20.42 -4.01
N GLY A 782 -16.14 -20.08 -2.92
CA GLY A 782 -15.63 -20.12 -1.55
C GLY A 782 -14.77 -18.92 -1.15
N VAL A 783 -14.58 -17.94 -2.05
CA VAL A 783 -13.81 -16.71 -1.77
C VAL A 783 -14.74 -15.50 -1.76
N ALA A 784 -14.51 -14.61 -0.79
CA ALA A 784 -15.12 -13.29 -0.70
C ALA A 784 -14.03 -12.23 -0.84
N VAL A 785 -14.29 -11.18 -1.63
CA VAL A 785 -13.35 -10.07 -1.82
C VAL A 785 -13.96 -8.81 -1.22
N LEU A 786 -13.31 -8.25 -0.20
CA LEU A 786 -13.72 -7.01 0.44
C LEU A 786 -12.56 -6.04 0.45
N HIS A 787 -12.65 -4.97 -0.34
CA HIS A 787 -11.54 -4.03 -0.50
C HIS A 787 -11.17 -3.31 0.80
N GLU A 788 -9.87 -3.16 1.05
CA GLU A 788 -9.36 -2.46 2.24
C GLU A 788 -9.63 -0.94 2.21
N GLY A 789 -9.40 -0.30 3.36
CA GLY A 789 -9.28 1.16 3.43
C GLY A 789 -10.59 1.92 3.64
N VAL A 790 -11.69 1.27 3.99
CA VAL A 790 -12.92 1.99 4.35
C VAL A 790 -12.85 2.44 5.82
N TRP A 791 -13.24 3.69 6.07
CA TRP A 791 -13.30 4.22 7.42
C TRP A 791 -14.44 3.59 8.19
N ILE A 792 -14.13 2.97 9.33
CA ILE A 792 -15.12 2.29 10.18
C ILE A 792 -16.26 3.23 10.58
N ASP A 793 -17.43 2.64 10.84
CA ASP A 793 -18.57 3.27 11.50
C ASP A 793 -19.29 2.26 12.40
N LEU A 794 -18.79 2.13 13.63
CA LEU A 794 -19.29 1.18 14.62
C LEU A 794 -20.68 1.56 15.11
N ASP A 795 -21.61 0.60 15.10
CA ASP A 795 -22.87 0.72 15.83
C ASP A 795 -22.72 0.40 17.33
N GLU A 796 -23.81 0.52 18.08
CA GLU A 796 -23.83 0.28 19.54
C GLU A 796 -23.46 -1.15 19.95
N ASN A 797 -23.50 -2.10 19.02
CA ASN A 797 -23.15 -3.50 19.25
C ASN A 797 -21.72 -3.82 18.77
N GLY A 798 -20.94 -2.81 18.37
CA GLY A 798 -19.59 -2.98 17.84
C GLY A 798 -19.56 -3.57 16.42
N VAL A 799 -20.68 -3.54 15.69
CA VAL A 799 -20.71 -3.97 14.28
C VAL A 799 -20.28 -2.80 13.41
N ASP A 800 -19.28 -3.03 12.56
CA ASP A 800 -18.87 -2.02 11.59
C ASP A 800 -19.86 -1.96 10.42
N ARG A 801 -20.44 -0.78 10.22
CA ARG A 801 -21.43 -0.55 9.17
C ARG A 801 -20.80 -0.06 7.88
N ALA A 802 -19.51 0.25 7.88
CA ALA A 802 -18.81 0.75 6.71
C ALA A 802 -18.16 -0.35 5.88
N GLY A 803 -17.82 -1.50 6.45
CA GLY A 803 -17.31 -2.65 5.68
C GLY A 803 -15.80 -2.84 5.70
N ASN A 804 -15.13 -2.55 6.81
CA ASN A 804 -13.67 -2.64 6.95
C ASN A 804 -13.21 -4.09 7.21
N PRO A 805 -12.46 -4.72 6.28
CA PRO A 805 -12.05 -6.11 6.42
C PRO A 805 -11.14 -6.37 7.63
N ASP A 806 -10.44 -5.36 8.16
CA ASP A 806 -9.50 -5.52 9.27
C ASP A 806 -10.21 -5.74 10.63
N MET A 807 -11.54 -5.57 10.67
CA MET A 807 -12.40 -6.06 11.76
C MET A 807 -12.40 -7.59 11.88
N LEU A 808 -12.05 -8.29 10.79
CA LEU A 808 -12.14 -9.74 10.66
C LEU A 808 -10.77 -10.41 10.65
N THR A 809 -9.67 -9.66 10.59
CA THR A 809 -8.30 -10.16 10.55
C THR A 809 -7.77 -10.52 11.94
N LEU A 810 -6.90 -11.52 12.01
CA LEU A 810 -6.18 -11.89 13.23
C LEU A 810 -4.85 -11.13 13.34
N ASP A 811 -4.53 -10.62 14.54
CA ASP A 811 -3.25 -9.94 14.85
C ASP A 811 -2.09 -10.87 15.13
N GLU A 812 -2.09 -12.02 14.45
CA GLU A 812 -1.00 -12.99 14.44
C GLU A 812 -0.21 -12.82 13.14
N PRO A 813 0.94 -12.13 13.16
CA PRO A 813 1.81 -12.04 11.99
C PRO A 813 2.53 -13.37 11.75
N SER A 814 3.03 -13.58 10.53
CA SER A 814 3.93 -14.70 10.26
C SER A 814 5.18 -14.66 11.15
N PRO A 815 5.93 -15.77 11.29
CA PRO A 815 7.21 -15.76 12.00
C PRO A 815 8.15 -14.64 11.52
N ALA A 816 8.24 -14.42 10.21
CA ALA A 816 9.03 -13.35 9.59
C ALA A 816 8.43 -11.93 9.74
N GLY A 817 7.28 -11.80 10.40
CA GLY A 817 6.59 -10.53 10.66
C GLY A 817 5.65 -10.08 9.55
N ALA A 818 5.34 -10.93 8.57
CA ALA A 818 4.36 -10.61 7.55
C ALA A 818 2.97 -10.46 8.16
N PHE A 819 2.26 -9.40 7.81
CA PHE A 819 0.89 -9.23 8.23
C PHE A 819 -0.02 -10.17 7.45
N ALA A 820 -0.86 -10.90 8.15
CA ALA A 820 -1.65 -11.98 7.57
C ALA A 820 -3.06 -11.54 7.13
N TYR A 821 -3.17 -10.37 6.47
CA TYR A 821 -4.46 -9.80 6.03
C TYR A 821 -5.29 -10.74 5.16
N ASN A 822 -4.62 -11.59 4.37
CA ASN A 822 -5.27 -12.54 3.48
C ASN A 822 -5.42 -13.93 4.10
N THR A 823 -5.26 -14.08 5.42
CA THR A 823 -5.45 -15.35 6.17
C THR A 823 -6.66 -15.22 7.08
N VAL A 824 -7.84 -15.16 6.46
CA VAL A 824 -9.10 -14.88 7.14
C VAL A 824 -10.18 -15.82 6.65
N LEU A 825 -10.79 -16.56 7.57
CA LEU A 825 -12.07 -17.23 7.34
C LEU A 825 -13.23 -16.43 7.92
N CYS A 826 -14.37 -16.48 7.25
CA CYS A 826 -15.61 -15.83 7.66
C CYS A 826 -16.84 -16.63 7.21
N ASP A 827 -18.00 -16.25 7.74
CA ASP A 827 -19.31 -16.65 7.24
C ASP A 827 -20.09 -15.42 6.76
N ILE A 828 -21.06 -15.65 5.88
CA ILE A 828 -21.83 -14.60 5.18
C ILE A 828 -23.31 -14.95 5.14
N LYS A 829 -24.17 -13.98 5.48
CA LYS A 829 -25.63 -14.12 5.43
C LYS A 829 -26.29 -12.80 5.07
N LYS A 830 -27.47 -12.88 4.46
CA LYS A 830 -28.33 -11.72 4.21
C LYS A 830 -28.78 -11.06 5.53
N THR A 831 -28.90 -9.74 5.51
CA THR A 831 -29.31 -8.94 6.67
C THR A 831 -30.18 -7.76 6.25
N ASP A 832 -30.97 -7.24 7.20
CA ASP A 832 -31.74 -5.99 7.06
C ASP A 832 -31.02 -4.79 7.68
N LEU A 833 -29.79 -5.01 8.16
CA LEU A 833 -28.91 -3.98 8.66
C LEU A 833 -28.49 -3.03 7.52
N GLU A 834 -28.75 -1.73 7.67
CA GLU A 834 -28.25 -0.65 6.81
C GLU A 834 -26.71 -0.58 6.69
N HIS A 835 -26.20 -0.54 5.47
CA HIS A 835 -24.80 -0.24 5.18
C HIS A 835 -24.54 1.28 5.24
N ARG A 836 -23.44 1.69 5.88
CA ARG A 836 -23.06 3.08 6.19
C ARG A 836 -21.61 3.37 5.75
N PRO A 837 -21.32 3.44 4.42
CA PRO A 837 -19.98 3.62 3.91
C PRO A 837 -19.52 5.09 3.91
N GLY A 838 -20.30 6.05 4.43
CA GLY A 838 -19.99 7.46 4.20
C GLY A 838 -20.96 8.52 4.75
N TRP A 839 -20.45 9.69 5.15
CA TRP A 839 -21.23 10.82 5.73
C TRP A 839 -22.20 10.43 6.88
N ASP A 840 -21.94 9.29 7.53
CA ASP A 840 -22.73 8.75 8.63
C ASP A 840 -22.31 9.32 9.99
N LYS A 841 -22.53 8.58 11.08
CA LYS A 841 -22.33 9.04 12.47
C LYS A 841 -20.91 9.55 12.70
N LEU A 842 -19.89 8.72 12.43
CA LEU A 842 -18.50 9.15 12.64
C LEU A 842 -18.06 10.25 11.67
N ALA A 843 -18.56 10.28 10.45
CA ALA A 843 -18.27 11.37 9.50
C ALA A 843 -18.90 12.69 9.95
N THR A 844 -20.12 12.65 10.47
CA THR A 844 -20.80 13.79 11.06
C THR A 844 -20.04 14.28 12.28
N SER A 845 -19.57 13.39 13.16
CA SER A 845 -18.70 13.76 14.28
C SER A 845 -17.44 14.46 13.77
N ARG A 846 -16.73 13.89 12.79
CA ARG A 846 -15.53 14.49 12.21
C ARG A 846 -15.77 15.87 11.60
N ALA A 847 -16.86 16.04 10.86
CA ALA A 847 -17.22 17.31 10.23
C ALA A 847 -17.69 18.36 11.26
N HIS A 848 -18.37 17.93 12.33
CA HIS A 848 -18.84 18.83 13.38
C HIS A 848 -17.69 19.47 14.16
N VAL A 849 -16.58 18.75 14.34
CA VAL A 849 -15.38 19.25 15.01
C VAL A 849 -14.82 20.53 14.35
N PHE A 850 -15.11 20.80 13.07
CA PHE A 850 -14.47 21.90 12.30
C PHE A 850 -15.42 22.76 11.47
N ARG A 851 -16.67 22.98 11.90
CA ARG A 851 -17.42 24.02 11.21
C ARG A 851 -16.63 25.33 11.29
N ARG A 852 -16.40 25.94 10.12
CA ARG A 852 -15.52 27.12 9.96
C ARG A 852 -16.02 28.36 10.71
N ASP A 853 -17.23 28.30 11.27
CA ASP A 853 -17.97 29.35 11.94
C ASP A 853 -18.08 29.17 13.47
N LEU A 854 -17.44 28.15 14.06
CA LEU A 854 -17.41 27.92 15.52
C LEU A 854 -16.24 28.61 16.22
#